data_AF-A0A255Y4Y3-F1
#
_entry.id   AF-A0A255Y4Y3-F1
#
_cell.length_a   1.000
_cell.length_b   1.000
_cell.length_c   1.000
_cell.angle_alpha   90.00
_cell.angle_beta   90.00
_cell.angle_gamma   90.00
#
_symmetry.space_group_name_H-M   'P 1'
#
loop_
_entity.id
_entity.type
_entity.pdbx_description
1 polymer ?
#
loop_
_entity_poly.entity_id
_entity_poly.type
_entity_poly.pdbx_seq_one_letter_code
_entity_poly.pdbx_strand_id
1 'polypeptide(L)'
;MTRFALLAGSALALAVAGPVLAADTPTAGISGLGIRNIGSAEMSGRIAAIAARAEDDGKLTIFVGAASGGVWKSEDGGTSFTPKFDRQPVQSIGAIALDPSNKRIVWVGTGESWTRNSVSVGNGIYKSTDGGDNWTLMGLPNVERITKIVVHPTNSDIVYACAPGALWSDSADRGLYKTTDGGKTWVQILKGANLSTGCSGVSLDPSNPDRILAGLWDFRRKGWSFRSGGDGPDAPSGSAMLVSNDGGKTWTNLDATSAKGLPKGPWGRIEVVHAPSKPERVYAVIEHAKTALYVSNDGGKTWEERDRSRNMVWRPFYFQKLVVDPTNADRLFKMNLRVIVSDNGGKSFTDTAGNSHADWHDVWVNPKNPSHLIGADDGGLWISYDGGSKWWHGMNLPISQFYHVAIDDKDPYQVYGGLQDNSSWVGDSEYPGGITNSRWENLYGGDGFWVLPDPASPDHVYAEYQGGNIAWINRKTLEQKAIQPKPGYKEKLRWNWNTPLALSPHDKSVLYMGSQYLHRTRDHGTTWERISPDLTTNNPLKQQQEKSGGITVDNSSAEMHTTIYSISESPKAAGTIWVGTDDGNVQVTTNGGTSWTNVTKALKLGPDNWVSWVEASVADANTAYVTVDRHMWGDFAPHVFVTRDGGKGFTRLAGPATAGVRGYAHVIKEDRVSPNILYLGTEFGLFISRDTGATWEEFRPGNFPAVAVRDIAQSKKGDDLVLATHGRGIWVIDDVSPLRALKAETLAANAVLIAGPPVEQRIQGNGGWSAGDAMYVGQNPSDGAVITYYQKARHVIGRMKLEIIGPDGNVVEELPTSKRKGLNRVVWSMRTKPPVVPPAASIAGNSIVGQRVLPGTYTVRLTKAGQVTDVPLTITTDARANFTLDDRKAQYDAAERVKALFRRMTGLTFGLVAMKAGAERAAADPAATPAAKKAALELAGKADALRKQVVATTEGGAITGEERLRENMDAAYGQIISTEGRPPAYAVARVDALEKELKEVEDAFAALKASKAAALNVELKAAGLAPISLAAVAVDLVPTGGQMTALGRGMIGGRYFGDFRQLAFPRKKR
;
A
#
# COMPACT_ATOMS: atom_id res chain seq x y z
N MET A 1 23.49 37.50 -67.46
CA MET A 1 22.11 37.15 -67.83
C MET A 1 21.50 36.37 -66.67
N THR A 2 20.54 37.01 -65.97
CA THR A 2 19.44 36.50 -65.10
C THR A 2 19.63 35.22 -64.26
N ARG A 3 19.37 35.15 -62.93
CA ARG A 3 18.70 36.05 -61.95
C ARG A 3 18.99 35.61 -60.49
N PHE A 4 19.27 36.62 -59.65
CA PHE A 4 19.02 36.85 -58.21
C PHE A 4 18.54 35.73 -57.25
N ALA A 5 19.25 35.61 -56.12
CA ALA A 5 18.67 35.51 -54.77
C ALA A 5 19.62 36.16 -53.75
N LEU A 6 19.15 37.23 -53.07
CA LEU A 6 19.87 37.99 -52.05
C LEU A 6 19.51 37.45 -50.65
N LEU A 7 20.52 37.28 -49.81
CA LEU A 7 20.40 37.05 -48.37
C LEU A 7 19.73 38.24 -47.67
N ALA A 8 18.81 37.96 -46.76
CA ALA A 8 18.41 38.87 -45.68
C ALA A 8 18.42 38.08 -44.36
N GLY A 9 19.18 38.58 -43.39
CA GLY A 9 19.37 37.94 -42.09
C GLY A 9 18.15 38.07 -41.17
N SER A 10 17.98 37.06 -40.33
CA SER A 10 17.05 37.08 -39.20
C SER A 10 17.81 36.72 -37.94
N ALA A 11 17.81 37.64 -36.98
CA ALA A 11 18.32 37.46 -35.63
C ALA A 11 17.55 36.34 -34.92
N LEU A 12 18.27 35.31 -34.44
CA LEU A 12 17.69 34.27 -33.60
C LEU A 12 17.67 34.76 -32.15
N ALA A 13 16.47 35.04 -31.64
CA ALA A 13 16.25 35.23 -30.21
C ALA A 13 16.46 33.89 -29.48
N LEU A 14 17.43 33.84 -28.56
CA LEU A 14 17.58 32.75 -27.60
C LEU A 14 16.39 32.78 -26.63
N ALA A 15 15.41 31.89 -26.86
CA ALA A 15 14.40 31.56 -25.86
C ALA A 15 15.05 30.68 -24.78
N VAL A 16 15.34 31.27 -23.62
CA VAL A 16 15.65 30.54 -22.40
C VAL A 16 14.41 29.73 -22.04
N ALA A 17 14.46 28.41 -22.25
CA ALA A 17 13.43 27.50 -21.80
C ALA A 17 13.41 27.51 -20.26
N GLY A 18 12.45 28.22 -19.68
CA GLY A 18 12.13 28.09 -18.27
C GLY A 18 11.70 26.65 -17.93
N PRO A 19 11.68 26.28 -16.64
CA PRO A 19 11.19 24.97 -16.23
C PRO A 19 9.77 24.80 -16.76
N VAL A 20 9.56 23.78 -17.58
CA VAL A 20 8.22 23.36 -17.97
C VAL A 20 7.50 22.98 -16.68
N LEU A 21 6.61 23.84 -16.21
CA LEU A 21 5.60 23.47 -15.23
C LEU A 21 4.93 22.19 -15.75
N ALA A 22 5.01 21.11 -14.98
CA ALA A 22 4.36 19.86 -15.32
C ALA A 22 2.92 20.14 -15.78
N ALA A 23 2.62 19.78 -17.02
CA ALA A 23 1.28 19.94 -17.57
C ALA A 23 0.27 19.23 -16.65
N ASP A 24 -0.84 19.90 -16.37
CA ASP A 24 -1.98 19.39 -15.60
C ASP A 24 -2.32 17.96 -16.09
N THR A 25 -2.00 16.95 -15.29
CA THR A 25 -2.15 15.54 -15.70
C THR A 25 -3.64 15.21 -15.88
N PRO A 26 -4.04 14.44 -16.92
CA PRO A 26 -5.43 13.99 -17.13
C PRO A 26 -6.04 13.21 -15.95
N THR A 27 -5.24 12.78 -14.97
CA THR A 27 -5.60 11.90 -13.84
C THR A 27 -6.50 12.53 -12.77
N ALA A 28 -6.66 13.86 -12.79
CA ALA A 28 -7.41 14.59 -11.76
C ALA A 28 -8.89 14.21 -11.72
N GLY A 29 -9.47 13.75 -12.84
CA GLY A 29 -10.89 13.42 -12.95
C GLY A 29 -11.35 12.34 -11.97
N ILE A 30 -10.57 11.25 -11.84
CA ILE A 30 -10.95 10.03 -11.12
C ILE A 30 -10.21 9.82 -9.79
N SER A 31 -9.01 10.38 -9.63
CA SER A 31 -8.16 10.11 -8.46
C SER A 31 -8.72 10.61 -7.12
N GLY A 32 -9.81 11.39 -7.16
CA GLY A 32 -10.54 11.84 -5.97
C GLY A 32 -11.43 10.80 -5.29
N LEU A 33 -11.58 9.59 -5.85
CA LEU A 33 -12.26 8.47 -5.19
C LEU A 33 -11.52 8.02 -3.92
N GLY A 34 -10.20 8.20 -3.88
CA GLY A 34 -9.37 7.61 -2.84
C GLY A 34 -9.24 6.10 -2.99
N ILE A 35 -8.37 5.52 -2.16
CA ILE A 35 -8.11 4.09 -2.08
C ILE A 35 -7.42 3.80 -0.75
N ARG A 36 -7.62 2.61 -0.20
CA ARG A 36 -7.02 2.17 1.06
C ARG A 36 -6.24 0.87 0.90
N ASN A 37 -5.16 0.70 1.67
CA ASN A 37 -4.36 -0.52 1.72
C ASN A 37 -4.78 -1.34 2.95
N ILE A 38 -5.09 -2.62 2.75
CA ILE A 38 -5.48 -3.53 3.83
C ILE A 38 -4.39 -4.57 4.19
N GLY A 39 -3.25 -4.54 3.51
CA GLY A 39 -2.17 -5.52 3.65
C GLY A 39 -2.38 -6.74 2.74
N SER A 40 -1.97 -7.95 3.11
CA SER A 40 -1.33 -8.30 4.38
C SER A 40 0.07 -7.69 4.53
N ALA A 41 0.55 -7.54 5.76
CA ALA A 41 1.97 -7.34 6.06
C ALA A 41 2.54 -8.50 6.89
N GLU A 42 1.72 -9.52 7.20
CA GLU A 42 2.06 -10.64 8.08
C GLU A 42 3.27 -11.42 7.57
N MET A 43 3.21 -11.88 6.33
CA MET A 43 4.34 -12.50 5.63
C MET A 43 5.25 -11.49 4.93
N SER A 44 5.00 -10.18 5.09
CA SER A 44 5.71 -9.11 4.38
C SER A 44 5.74 -9.33 2.85
N GLY A 45 6.89 -9.63 2.27
CA GLY A 45 7.11 -9.94 0.85
C GLY A 45 8.59 -9.79 0.47
N ARG A 46 8.94 -10.09 -0.79
CA ARG A 46 10.34 -10.19 -1.22
C ARG A 46 11.11 -8.88 -1.11
N ILE A 47 12.24 -8.93 -0.41
CA ILE A 47 13.21 -7.84 -0.34
C ILE A 47 14.44 -8.20 -1.17
N ALA A 48 14.76 -7.34 -2.15
CA ALA A 48 15.88 -7.58 -3.07
C ALA A 48 17.18 -6.89 -2.62
N ALA A 49 17.07 -5.80 -1.84
CA ALA A 49 18.22 -5.02 -1.40
C ALA A 49 18.00 -4.41 -0.01
N ILE A 50 19.05 -4.40 0.81
CA ILE A 50 19.09 -3.69 2.08
C ILE A 50 20.32 -2.80 2.14
N ALA A 51 20.15 -1.61 2.71
CA ALA A 51 21.28 -0.80 3.14
C ALA A 51 20.96 -0.17 4.50
N ALA A 52 21.88 -0.28 5.45
CA ALA A 52 21.69 0.28 6.78
C ALA A 52 22.95 1.00 7.28
N ARG A 53 22.76 1.87 8.27
CA ARG A 53 23.83 2.64 8.90
C ARG A 53 23.58 2.78 10.39
N ALA A 54 24.57 2.35 11.19
CA ALA A 54 24.60 2.60 12.61
C ALA A 54 25.02 4.05 12.88
N GLU A 55 24.08 4.85 13.34
CA GLU A 55 24.27 6.27 13.64
C GLU A 55 25.12 6.46 14.90
N ASP A 56 25.54 7.70 15.15
CA ASP A 56 26.46 8.02 16.25
C ASP A 56 25.75 8.07 17.60
N ASP A 57 24.43 8.28 17.60
CA ASP A 57 23.56 8.18 18.77
C ASP A 57 23.11 6.74 19.08
N GLY A 58 23.62 5.75 18.35
CA GLY A 58 23.29 4.34 18.52
C GLY A 58 22.04 3.87 17.78
N LYS A 59 21.30 4.77 17.12
CA LYS A 59 20.16 4.39 16.28
C LYS A 59 20.62 3.69 15.00
N LEU A 60 19.69 2.96 14.39
CA LEU A 60 19.92 2.28 13.13
C LEU A 60 18.95 2.84 12.08
N THR A 61 19.52 3.48 11.05
CA THR A 61 18.76 3.83 9.85
C THR A 61 18.78 2.63 8.92
N ILE A 62 17.61 2.16 8.50
CA ILE A 62 17.45 1.01 7.60
C ILE A 62 16.71 1.46 6.35
N PHE A 63 17.28 1.18 5.19
CA PHE A 63 16.60 1.25 3.91
C PHE A 63 16.34 -0.17 3.39
N VAL A 64 15.11 -0.40 2.97
CA VAL A 64 14.64 -1.65 2.38
C VAL A 64 14.21 -1.37 0.95
N GLY A 65 14.75 -2.13 -0.01
CA GLY A 65 14.34 -2.16 -1.41
C GLY A 65 13.55 -3.43 -1.68
N ALA A 66 12.23 -3.29 -1.76
CA ALA A 66 11.35 -4.40 -2.13
C ALA A 66 11.50 -4.73 -3.63
N ALA A 67 11.37 -6.00 -3.99
CA ALA A 67 11.54 -6.46 -5.38
C ALA A 67 10.60 -5.73 -6.38
N SER A 68 9.41 -5.36 -5.93
CA SER A 68 8.36 -4.69 -6.71
C SER A 68 7.54 -3.67 -5.88
N GLY A 69 7.96 -3.40 -4.64
CA GLY A 69 7.21 -2.62 -3.63
C GLY A 69 7.85 -1.30 -3.19
N GLY A 70 8.84 -0.80 -3.94
CA GLY A 70 9.50 0.47 -3.69
C GLY A 70 10.54 0.46 -2.56
N VAL A 71 10.97 1.66 -2.17
CA VAL A 71 11.95 1.89 -1.10
C VAL A 71 11.24 2.31 0.17
N TRP A 72 11.64 1.70 1.29
CA TRP A 72 11.16 1.98 2.63
C TRP A 72 12.30 2.39 3.54
N LYS A 73 12.00 3.26 4.51
CA LYS A 73 12.96 3.73 5.49
C LYS A 73 12.44 3.56 6.91
N SER A 74 13.30 3.07 7.79
CA SER A 74 13.16 3.13 9.24
C SER A 74 14.29 3.97 9.85
N GLU A 75 13.96 4.75 10.87
CA GLU A 75 14.91 5.54 11.67
C GLU A 75 14.97 5.07 13.14
N ASP A 76 14.26 4.00 13.46
CA ASP A 76 14.05 3.45 14.81
C ASP A 76 14.43 1.96 14.89
N GLY A 77 15.35 1.52 14.01
CA GLY A 77 15.88 0.15 14.01
C GLY A 77 14.91 -0.93 13.52
N GLY A 78 13.91 -0.56 12.72
CA GLY A 78 12.95 -1.47 12.09
C GLY A 78 11.61 -1.57 12.83
N THR A 79 11.40 -0.76 13.87
CA THR A 79 10.12 -0.72 14.60
C THR A 79 9.02 -0.18 13.70
N SER A 80 9.28 0.90 12.95
CA SER A 80 8.34 1.45 11.97
C SER A 80 9.02 1.75 10.63
N PHE A 81 8.25 1.65 9.54
CA PHE A 81 8.71 1.95 8.19
C PHE A 81 7.81 2.95 7.48
N THR A 82 8.41 3.90 6.77
CA THR A 82 7.70 4.84 5.90
C THR A 82 8.09 4.59 4.44
N PRO A 83 7.12 4.53 3.49
CA PRO A 83 7.45 4.42 2.08
C PRO A 83 8.09 5.73 1.58
N LYS A 84 9.19 5.61 0.85
CA LYS A 84 9.98 6.74 0.34
C LYS A 84 9.96 6.83 -1.19
N PHE A 85 9.38 5.85 -1.88
CA PHE A 85 9.43 5.74 -3.34
C PHE A 85 8.07 5.73 -4.04
N ASP A 86 6.95 5.87 -3.30
CA ASP A 86 5.59 5.76 -3.87
C ASP A 86 5.29 6.79 -4.98
N ARG A 87 5.98 7.94 -4.98
CA ARG A 87 5.82 8.98 -6.02
C ARG A 87 6.57 8.68 -7.33
N GLN A 88 7.48 7.72 -7.33
CA GLN A 88 8.27 7.39 -8.52
C GLN A 88 7.46 6.52 -9.49
N PRO A 89 7.72 6.62 -10.81
CA PRO A 89 6.94 5.94 -11.83
C PRO A 89 7.25 4.43 -11.96
N VAL A 90 8.05 3.87 -11.05
CA VAL A 90 8.43 2.46 -10.97
C VAL A 90 8.63 2.07 -9.50
N GLN A 91 8.39 0.80 -9.16
CA GLN A 91 8.52 0.30 -7.79
C GLN A 91 9.49 -0.88 -7.65
N SER A 92 10.03 -1.43 -8.74
CA SER A 92 11.02 -2.50 -8.65
C SER A 92 12.38 -1.98 -8.25
N ILE A 93 12.97 -2.54 -7.19
CA ILE A 93 14.28 -2.14 -6.66
C ILE A 93 15.27 -3.30 -6.76
N GLY A 94 16.47 -3.03 -7.27
CA GLY A 94 17.56 -4.01 -7.37
C GLY A 94 18.79 -3.65 -6.53
N ALA A 95 19.00 -2.37 -6.21
CA ALA A 95 20.12 -1.92 -5.41
C ALA A 95 19.80 -0.67 -4.58
N ILE A 96 20.36 -0.61 -3.38
CA ILE A 96 20.41 0.60 -2.56
C ILE A 96 21.85 0.79 -2.10
N ALA A 97 22.38 2.01 -2.19
CA ALA A 97 23.68 2.37 -1.65
C ALA A 97 23.60 3.66 -0.84
N LEU A 98 24.13 3.63 0.38
CA LEU A 98 24.33 4.81 1.21
C LEU A 98 25.71 5.39 0.92
N ASP A 99 25.79 6.70 0.76
CA ASP A 99 27.08 7.37 0.62
C ASP A 99 27.86 7.30 1.95
N PRO A 100 29.10 6.80 1.94
CA PRO A 100 29.91 6.66 3.16
C PRO A 100 30.38 8.00 3.73
N SER A 101 30.48 9.04 2.90
CA SER A 101 30.99 10.37 3.26
C SER A 101 29.89 11.40 3.50
N ASN A 102 28.67 11.17 2.99
CA ASN A 102 27.54 12.08 3.17
C ASN A 102 26.25 11.34 3.52
N LYS A 103 25.85 11.43 4.79
CA LYS A 103 24.68 10.72 5.31
C LYS A 103 23.34 11.04 4.64
N ARG A 104 23.25 12.18 3.94
CA ARG A 104 22.04 12.62 3.21
C ARG A 104 21.93 12.05 1.80
N ILE A 105 23.02 11.53 1.23
CA ILE A 105 23.03 10.99 -0.13
C ILE A 105 22.68 9.51 -0.10
N VAL A 106 21.64 9.15 -0.85
CA VAL A 106 21.19 7.77 -1.05
C VAL A 106 21.00 7.53 -2.54
N TRP A 107 21.51 6.41 -3.02
CA TRP A 107 21.36 5.96 -4.39
C TRP A 107 20.48 4.73 -4.46
N VAL A 108 19.59 4.68 -5.45
CA VAL A 108 18.66 3.57 -5.69
C VAL A 108 18.77 3.15 -7.15
N GLY A 109 19.08 1.88 -7.38
CA GLY A 109 19.01 1.24 -8.68
C GLY A 109 17.70 0.47 -8.79
N THR A 110 16.92 0.78 -9.83
CA THR A 110 15.63 0.11 -10.06
C THR A 110 15.79 -1.18 -10.86
N GLY A 111 14.81 -2.07 -10.74
CA GLY A 111 14.72 -3.37 -11.40
C GLY A 111 15.36 -4.51 -10.61
N GLU A 112 14.55 -5.50 -10.24
CA GLU A 112 14.94 -6.68 -9.47
C GLU A 112 16.04 -7.48 -10.20
N SER A 113 17.12 -7.77 -9.48
CA SER A 113 18.33 -8.41 -10.01
C SER A 113 18.32 -9.94 -9.93
N TRP A 114 17.38 -10.54 -9.21
CA TRP A 114 17.27 -11.99 -9.03
C TRP A 114 16.43 -12.57 -10.16
N THR A 115 17.01 -12.57 -11.37
CA THR A 115 16.32 -12.77 -12.66
C THR A 115 15.52 -14.09 -12.79
N ARG A 116 14.39 -14.20 -12.10
CA ARG A 116 13.35 -15.21 -12.24
C ARG A 116 12.31 -14.77 -13.28
N ASN A 117 11.34 -15.64 -13.58
CA ASN A 117 10.25 -15.36 -14.53
C ASN A 117 9.20 -14.37 -13.96
N SER A 118 9.13 -14.21 -12.64
CA SER A 118 8.14 -13.37 -11.94
C SER A 118 8.62 -11.95 -11.61
N VAL A 119 9.83 -11.57 -12.03
CA VAL A 119 10.48 -10.31 -11.65
C VAL A 119 9.92 -9.08 -12.37
N SER A 120 9.96 -7.93 -11.70
CA SER A 120 9.56 -6.63 -12.26
C SER A 120 10.75 -5.91 -12.92
N VAL A 121 10.47 -4.82 -13.63
CA VAL A 121 11.45 -4.01 -14.39
C VAL A 121 11.70 -2.65 -13.76
N GLY A 122 12.93 -2.16 -13.91
CA GLY A 122 13.37 -0.83 -13.52
C GLY A 122 13.39 0.17 -14.67
N ASN A 123 13.65 1.43 -14.35
CA ASN A 123 13.81 2.52 -15.31
C ASN A 123 15.04 3.42 -15.00
N GLY A 124 16.06 2.86 -14.36
CA GLY A 124 17.36 3.52 -14.14
C GLY A 124 17.71 3.75 -12.67
N ILE A 125 18.55 4.76 -12.45
CA ILE A 125 19.13 5.09 -11.13
C ILE A 125 18.57 6.39 -10.60
N TYR A 126 18.20 6.41 -9.32
CA TYR A 126 17.73 7.58 -8.60
C TYR A 126 18.70 7.99 -7.51
N LYS A 127 18.75 9.28 -7.23
CA LYS A 127 19.52 9.88 -6.14
C LYS A 127 18.62 10.73 -5.25
N SER A 128 18.76 10.57 -3.95
CA SER A 128 18.29 11.51 -2.95
C SER A 128 19.47 12.28 -2.36
N THR A 129 19.25 13.54 -2.00
CA THR A 129 20.22 14.41 -1.31
C THR A 129 19.69 14.91 0.04
N ASP A 130 18.56 14.35 0.49
CA ASP A 130 17.85 14.71 1.71
C ASP A 130 17.49 13.48 2.56
N GLY A 131 18.24 12.38 2.41
CA GLY A 131 18.06 11.19 3.24
C GLY A 131 16.85 10.33 2.87
N GLY A 132 16.43 10.39 1.61
CA GLY A 132 15.40 9.55 1.00
C GLY A 132 14.03 10.20 0.84
N ASP A 133 13.86 11.50 1.17
CA ASP A 133 12.55 12.16 1.11
C ASP A 133 12.17 12.59 -0.31
N ASN A 134 13.15 13.04 -1.10
CA ASN A 134 12.98 13.37 -2.51
C ASN A 134 14.01 12.66 -3.38
N TRP A 135 13.61 12.33 -4.60
CA TRP A 135 14.42 11.56 -5.55
C TRP A 135 14.48 12.23 -6.91
N THR A 136 15.65 12.19 -7.52
CA THR A 136 15.90 12.63 -8.91
C THR A 136 16.37 11.43 -9.72
N LEU A 137 15.78 11.21 -10.91
CA LEU A 137 16.29 10.23 -11.87
C LEU A 137 17.62 10.73 -12.45
N MET A 138 18.68 9.94 -12.28
CA MET A 138 20.05 10.26 -12.66
C MET A 138 20.51 9.54 -13.94
N GLY A 139 19.63 8.80 -14.62
CA GLY A 139 19.91 8.19 -15.92
C GLY A 139 19.93 6.66 -15.92
N LEU A 140 20.50 6.09 -16.99
CA LEU A 140 20.44 4.67 -17.34
C LEU A 140 19.01 4.10 -17.52
N PRO A 141 18.10 4.79 -18.23
CA PRO A 141 16.69 4.38 -18.30
C PRO A 141 16.45 3.04 -19.00
N ASN A 142 17.38 2.59 -19.84
CA ASN A 142 17.23 1.41 -20.71
C ASN A 142 17.89 0.14 -20.16
N VAL A 143 18.60 0.21 -19.02
CA VAL A 143 19.31 -0.96 -18.46
C VAL A 143 18.37 -2.00 -17.87
N GLU A 144 17.12 -1.61 -17.57
CA GLU A 144 16.07 -2.36 -16.85
C GLU A 144 16.42 -2.82 -15.43
N ARG A 145 17.67 -3.18 -15.12
CA ARG A 145 18.08 -3.80 -13.85
C ARG A 145 19.45 -3.30 -13.42
N ILE A 146 19.54 -2.89 -12.15
CA ILE A 146 20.79 -2.53 -11.49
C ILE A 146 20.96 -3.44 -10.27
N THR A 147 21.98 -4.30 -10.29
CA THR A 147 22.20 -5.29 -9.21
C THR A 147 23.07 -4.76 -8.09
N LYS A 148 23.87 -3.71 -8.33
CA LYS A 148 24.78 -3.14 -7.34
C LYS A 148 25.15 -1.71 -7.71
N ILE A 149 25.21 -0.85 -6.69
CA ILE A 149 25.76 0.51 -6.78
C ILE A 149 26.89 0.58 -5.77
N VAL A 150 28.04 1.12 -6.16
CA VAL A 150 29.17 1.37 -5.26
C VAL A 150 29.57 2.83 -5.34
N VAL A 151 29.52 3.52 -4.19
CA VAL A 151 29.95 4.91 -4.04
C VAL A 151 31.42 4.91 -3.61
N HIS A 152 32.23 5.77 -4.22
CA HIS A 152 33.63 5.91 -3.84
C HIS A 152 33.77 6.37 -2.39
N PRO A 153 34.68 5.78 -1.58
CA PRO A 153 34.70 5.96 -0.13
C PRO A 153 34.93 7.39 0.35
N THR A 154 35.63 8.20 -0.45
CA THR A 154 36.00 9.59 -0.10
C THR A 154 35.53 10.64 -1.10
N ASN A 155 34.77 10.25 -2.14
CA ASN A 155 34.31 11.18 -3.17
C ASN A 155 32.91 10.81 -3.67
N SER A 156 31.89 11.48 -3.14
CA SER A 156 30.47 11.29 -3.47
C SER A 156 30.12 11.42 -4.96
N ASP A 157 30.96 12.06 -5.78
CA ASP A 157 30.69 12.27 -7.20
C ASP A 157 31.09 11.07 -8.08
N ILE A 158 31.93 10.18 -7.54
CA ILE A 158 32.39 8.97 -8.21
C ILE A 158 31.51 7.79 -7.76
N VAL A 159 30.70 7.27 -8.68
CA VAL A 159 29.78 6.17 -8.42
C VAL A 159 29.83 5.17 -9.57
N TYR A 160 29.77 3.88 -9.22
CA TYR A 160 29.75 2.77 -10.15
C TYR A 160 28.39 2.07 -10.11
N ALA A 161 27.86 1.69 -11.27
CA ALA A 161 26.60 1.00 -11.41
C ALA A 161 26.77 -0.29 -12.22
N CYS A 162 26.51 -1.42 -11.56
CA CYS A 162 26.59 -2.75 -12.17
C CYS A 162 25.22 -3.12 -12.76
N ALA A 163 25.16 -3.17 -14.09
CA ALA A 163 23.95 -3.41 -14.85
C ALA A 163 24.01 -4.78 -15.56
N PRO A 164 23.26 -5.79 -15.09
CA PRO A 164 23.09 -7.04 -15.83
C PRO A 164 22.38 -6.80 -17.18
N GLY A 165 21.43 -5.86 -17.22
CA GLY A 165 20.67 -5.52 -18.42
C GLY A 165 19.29 -6.17 -18.51
N ALA A 166 18.68 -6.02 -19.70
CA ALA A 166 17.41 -6.62 -20.06
C ALA A 166 17.38 -8.15 -19.82
N LEU A 167 16.27 -8.69 -19.33
CA LEU A 167 16.18 -10.13 -19.06
C LEU A 167 15.82 -10.93 -20.32
N TRP A 168 14.90 -10.37 -21.11
CA TRP A 168 14.19 -11.09 -22.16
C TRP A 168 14.66 -10.76 -23.59
N SER A 169 15.41 -9.67 -23.76
CA SER A 169 15.89 -9.20 -25.07
C SER A 169 17.38 -8.81 -25.08
N ASP A 170 18.00 -8.90 -26.25
CA ASP A 170 19.35 -8.39 -26.48
C ASP A 170 19.39 -6.88 -26.28
N SER A 171 20.42 -6.39 -25.61
CA SER A 171 20.58 -4.95 -25.33
C SER A 171 22.05 -4.58 -25.22
N ALA A 172 22.39 -3.38 -25.68
CA ALA A 172 23.71 -2.78 -25.47
C ALA A 172 23.83 -2.09 -24.09
N ASP A 173 22.71 -1.83 -23.43
CA ASP A 173 22.61 -1.15 -22.13
C ASP A 173 22.92 -2.12 -20.97
N ARG A 174 24.14 -2.64 -20.95
CA ARG A 174 24.64 -3.64 -19.98
C ARG A 174 26.05 -3.29 -19.50
N GLY A 175 26.57 -4.01 -18.52
CA GLY A 175 27.96 -3.88 -18.08
C GLY A 175 28.13 -2.93 -16.89
N LEU A 176 29.34 -2.41 -16.72
CA LEU A 176 29.67 -1.51 -15.60
C LEU A 176 29.71 -0.07 -16.08
N TYR A 177 28.92 0.80 -15.43
CA TYR A 177 28.90 2.23 -15.68
C TYR A 177 29.59 2.99 -14.55
N LYS A 178 30.17 4.14 -14.89
CA LYS A 178 30.80 5.06 -13.94
C LYS A 178 30.32 6.48 -14.20
N THR A 179 30.04 7.20 -13.13
CA THR A 179 29.92 8.67 -13.10
C THR A 179 31.11 9.25 -12.35
N THR A 180 31.49 10.49 -12.69
CA THR A 180 32.45 11.31 -11.93
C THR A 180 31.92 12.70 -11.60
N ASP A 181 30.65 12.98 -11.92
CA ASP A 181 29.98 14.28 -11.72
C ASP A 181 28.71 14.16 -10.86
N GLY A 182 28.66 13.14 -10.01
CA GLY A 182 27.55 12.91 -9.09
C GLY A 182 26.27 12.42 -9.77
N GLY A 183 26.40 11.78 -10.94
CA GLY A 183 25.36 11.05 -11.67
C GLY A 183 24.73 11.83 -12.83
N LYS A 184 25.27 13.00 -13.19
CA LYS A 184 24.73 13.79 -14.31
C LYS A 184 25.07 13.13 -15.65
N THR A 185 26.23 12.49 -15.74
CA THR A 185 26.64 11.70 -16.90
C THR A 185 27.18 10.33 -16.48
N TRP A 186 26.93 9.32 -17.32
CA TRP A 186 27.40 7.96 -17.10
C TRP A 186 28.20 7.47 -18.30
N VAL A 187 29.36 6.87 -18.03
CA VAL A 187 30.23 6.25 -19.04
C VAL A 187 30.23 4.74 -18.81
N GLN A 188 29.96 3.97 -19.86
CA GLN A 188 30.12 2.52 -19.84
C GLN A 188 31.61 2.19 -19.87
N ILE A 189 32.17 1.78 -18.73
CA ILE A 189 33.62 1.55 -18.56
C ILE A 189 34.02 0.08 -18.74
N LEU A 190 33.06 -0.85 -18.67
CA LEU A 190 33.27 -2.27 -18.96
C LEU A 190 32.05 -2.81 -19.71
N LYS A 191 32.27 -3.28 -20.93
CA LYS A 191 31.25 -3.84 -21.81
C LYS A 191 31.36 -5.36 -21.85
N GLY A 192 30.21 -6.04 -21.95
CA GLY A 192 30.15 -7.48 -22.16
C GLY A 192 30.62 -7.91 -23.56
N ALA A 193 30.98 -9.19 -23.69
CA ALA A 193 31.43 -9.77 -24.97
C ALA A 193 30.31 -9.86 -26.03
N ASN A 194 29.04 -9.88 -25.60
CA ASN A 194 27.85 -9.95 -26.45
C ASN A 194 26.67 -9.17 -25.83
N LEU A 195 25.53 -9.10 -26.53
CA LEU A 195 24.33 -8.33 -26.12
C LEU A 195 23.49 -8.99 -25.01
N SER A 196 23.91 -10.17 -24.53
CA SER A 196 23.35 -10.87 -23.37
C SER A 196 24.30 -10.89 -22.17
N THR A 197 25.48 -10.26 -22.29
CA THR A 197 26.48 -10.20 -21.22
C THR A 197 26.44 -8.84 -20.53
N GLY A 198 26.21 -8.83 -19.22
CA GLY A 198 26.22 -7.62 -18.39
C GLY A 198 26.96 -7.81 -17.07
N CYS A 199 27.06 -6.75 -16.26
CA CYS A 199 27.76 -6.83 -14.97
C CYS A 199 26.88 -7.56 -13.94
N SER A 200 27.40 -8.61 -13.30
CA SER A 200 26.73 -9.35 -12.22
C SER A 200 27.24 -9.02 -10.84
N GLY A 201 28.48 -8.55 -10.73
CA GLY A 201 29.13 -8.19 -9.47
C GLY A 201 30.24 -7.17 -9.68
N VAL A 202 30.44 -6.30 -8.70
CA VAL A 202 31.55 -5.34 -8.65
C VAL A 202 31.98 -5.14 -7.21
N SER A 203 33.29 -5.02 -6.99
CA SER A 203 33.85 -4.73 -5.68
C SER A 203 35.07 -3.83 -5.83
N LEU A 204 35.04 -2.70 -5.12
CA LEU A 204 36.17 -1.79 -4.97
C LEU A 204 36.99 -2.25 -3.77
N ASP A 205 38.31 -2.15 -3.89
CA ASP A 205 39.20 -2.23 -2.75
C ASP A 205 39.04 -0.95 -1.90
N PRO A 206 38.56 -1.04 -0.65
CA PRO A 206 38.29 0.15 0.16
C PRO A 206 39.55 0.91 0.56
N SER A 207 40.74 0.28 0.51
CA SER A 207 42.03 0.91 0.78
C SER A 207 42.67 1.53 -0.46
N ASN A 208 42.33 1.01 -1.65
CA ASN A 208 42.78 1.52 -2.94
C ASN A 208 41.65 1.48 -3.99
N PRO A 209 40.77 2.52 -4.03
CA PRO A 209 39.59 2.52 -4.89
C PRO A 209 39.84 2.48 -6.41
N ASP A 210 41.10 2.65 -6.87
CA ASP A 210 41.48 2.44 -8.27
C ASP A 210 41.54 0.95 -8.64
N ARG A 211 41.69 0.08 -7.64
CA ARG A 211 41.65 -1.37 -7.80
C ARG A 211 40.22 -1.88 -7.70
N ILE A 212 39.72 -2.44 -8.81
CA ILE A 212 38.33 -2.85 -8.98
C ILE A 212 38.30 -4.27 -9.54
N LEU A 213 37.51 -5.15 -8.92
CA LEU A 213 37.15 -6.45 -9.50
C LEU A 213 35.71 -6.42 -9.98
N ALA A 214 35.45 -6.95 -11.16
CA ALA A 214 34.13 -7.03 -11.76
C ALA A 214 33.86 -8.41 -12.34
N GLY A 215 32.64 -8.92 -12.13
CA GLY A 215 32.10 -10.10 -12.79
C GLY A 215 31.13 -9.70 -13.89
N LEU A 216 31.30 -10.29 -15.06
CA LEU A 216 30.36 -10.25 -16.17
C LEU A 216 29.62 -11.58 -16.27
N TRP A 217 28.34 -11.51 -16.61
CA TRP A 217 27.43 -12.63 -16.69
C TRP A 217 26.67 -12.63 -18.00
N ASP A 218 26.84 -13.71 -18.77
CA ASP A 218 26.07 -13.98 -19.98
C ASP A 218 24.81 -14.76 -19.64
N PHE A 219 23.63 -14.19 -19.89
CA PHE A 219 22.36 -14.85 -19.60
C PHE A 219 21.22 -14.43 -20.51
N ARG A 220 20.21 -15.29 -20.62
CA ARG A 220 18.98 -15.01 -21.37
C ARG A 220 17.80 -15.78 -20.80
N ARG A 221 16.65 -15.12 -20.64
CA ARG A 221 15.36 -15.79 -20.52
C ARG A 221 14.55 -15.71 -21.81
N LYS A 222 13.72 -16.73 -22.01
CA LYS A 222 12.61 -16.83 -22.95
C LYS A 222 11.42 -17.39 -22.18
N GLY A 223 10.19 -17.24 -22.69
CA GLY A 223 8.98 -17.74 -22.01
C GLY A 223 8.99 -19.25 -21.67
N TRP A 224 9.91 -20.02 -22.25
CA TRP A 224 10.04 -21.48 -22.08
C TRP A 224 11.46 -21.97 -21.74
N SER A 225 12.41 -21.07 -21.50
CA SER A 225 13.79 -21.49 -21.19
C SER A 225 14.58 -20.39 -20.50
N PHE A 226 15.53 -20.80 -19.67
CA PHE A 226 16.55 -19.94 -19.10
C PHE A 226 17.95 -20.45 -19.46
N ARG A 227 18.89 -19.53 -19.68
CA ARG A 227 20.31 -19.82 -19.91
C ARG A 227 21.16 -18.94 -18.99
N SER A 228 21.98 -19.55 -18.15
CA SER A 228 23.08 -18.92 -17.43
C SER A 228 24.42 -19.45 -17.95
N GLY A 229 25.26 -18.53 -18.46
CA GLY A 229 26.48 -18.88 -19.20
C GLY A 229 26.17 -19.42 -20.59
N GLY A 230 26.83 -20.51 -21.00
CA GLY A 230 26.59 -21.15 -22.30
C GLY A 230 25.28 -21.95 -22.35
N ASP A 231 24.90 -22.43 -23.55
CA ASP A 231 23.72 -23.31 -23.78
C ASP A 231 23.85 -24.72 -23.15
N GLY A 232 24.90 -24.95 -22.37
CA GLY A 232 25.22 -26.19 -21.71
C GLY A 232 26.57 -26.06 -20.98
N PRO A 233 27.03 -27.12 -20.28
CA PRO A 233 28.22 -27.08 -19.45
C PRO A 233 29.53 -26.81 -20.22
N ASP A 234 29.58 -27.15 -21.51
CA ASP A 234 30.77 -27.02 -22.36
C ASP A 234 30.62 -25.95 -23.46
N ALA A 235 29.47 -25.28 -23.54
CA ALA A 235 29.18 -24.31 -24.57
C ALA A 235 29.85 -22.95 -24.27
N PRO A 236 30.30 -22.19 -25.30
CA PRO A 236 30.88 -20.87 -25.09
C PRO A 236 29.99 -19.94 -24.27
N SER A 237 30.61 -19.12 -23.42
CA SER A 237 29.94 -18.14 -22.58
C SER A 237 30.66 -16.81 -22.66
N GLY A 238 29.90 -15.71 -22.66
CA GLY A 238 30.45 -14.35 -22.53
C GLY A 238 30.80 -13.94 -21.09
N SER A 239 30.52 -14.77 -20.09
CA SER A 239 30.87 -14.48 -18.70
C SER A 239 32.38 -14.41 -18.48
N ALA A 240 32.82 -13.48 -17.64
CA ALA A 240 34.24 -13.24 -17.38
C ALA A 240 34.43 -12.52 -16.03
N MET A 241 35.61 -12.68 -15.43
CA MET A 241 36.02 -11.90 -14.25
C MET A 241 37.20 -11.02 -14.65
N LEU A 242 37.17 -9.73 -14.31
CA LEU A 242 38.18 -8.76 -14.72
C LEU A 242 38.66 -7.92 -13.55
N VAL A 243 39.90 -7.46 -13.63
CA VAL A 243 40.51 -6.51 -12.70
C VAL A 243 40.93 -5.24 -13.40
N SER A 244 40.66 -4.10 -12.78
CA SER A 244 41.23 -2.79 -13.11
C SER A 244 42.15 -2.36 -11.96
N ASN A 245 43.23 -1.64 -12.27
CA ASN A 245 44.10 -0.99 -11.28
C ASN A 245 44.21 0.54 -11.49
N ASP A 246 43.34 1.13 -12.31
CA ASP A 246 43.36 2.55 -12.68
C ASP A 246 41.97 3.22 -12.63
N GLY A 247 41.09 2.69 -11.78
CA GLY A 247 39.74 3.21 -11.58
C GLY A 247 38.78 2.91 -12.74
N GLY A 248 39.05 1.85 -13.50
CA GLY A 248 38.20 1.31 -14.56
C GLY A 248 38.50 1.86 -15.95
N LYS A 249 39.68 2.45 -16.17
CA LYS A 249 40.10 2.92 -17.50
C LYS A 249 40.61 1.76 -18.34
N THR A 250 41.32 0.80 -17.73
CA THR A 250 41.79 -0.43 -18.38
C THR A 250 41.43 -1.66 -17.56
N TRP A 251 41.27 -2.79 -18.24
CA TRP A 251 40.83 -4.05 -17.64
C TRP A 251 41.69 -5.23 -18.10
N THR A 252 42.02 -6.10 -17.16
CA THR A 252 42.73 -7.36 -17.40
C THR A 252 41.81 -8.52 -17.08
N ASN A 253 41.68 -9.49 -17.99
CA ASN A 253 40.90 -10.70 -17.76
C ASN A 253 41.59 -11.62 -16.74
N LEU A 254 40.83 -12.15 -15.80
CA LEU A 254 41.24 -13.17 -14.84
C LEU A 254 40.65 -14.51 -15.25
N ASP A 255 41.50 -15.45 -15.63
CA ASP A 255 41.13 -16.81 -16.00
C ASP A 255 42.18 -17.82 -15.49
N ALA A 256 42.01 -19.11 -15.80
CA ALA A 256 42.92 -20.17 -15.37
C ALA A 256 44.38 -19.99 -15.83
N THR A 257 44.66 -19.13 -16.81
CA THR A 257 46.00 -18.84 -17.34
C THR A 257 46.62 -17.60 -16.72
N SER A 258 45.83 -16.55 -16.47
CA SER A 258 46.31 -15.29 -15.87
C SER A 258 46.22 -15.25 -14.35
N ALA A 259 45.38 -16.10 -13.74
CA ALA A 259 45.16 -16.20 -12.30
C ALA A 259 45.09 -17.68 -11.85
N LYS A 260 46.23 -18.19 -11.37
CA LYS A 260 46.40 -19.61 -11.00
C LYS A 260 45.38 -20.02 -9.94
N GLY A 261 44.71 -21.15 -10.18
CA GLY A 261 43.75 -21.79 -9.27
C GLY A 261 42.28 -21.59 -9.64
N LEU A 262 41.98 -20.68 -10.57
CA LEU A 262 40.64 -20.56 -11.15
C LEU A 262 40.33 -21.73 -12.12
N PRO A 263 39.06 -22.12 -12.27
CA PRO A 263 38.65 -23.17 -13.20
C PRO A 263 38.76 -22.67 -14.65
N LYS A 264 38.96 -23.57 -15.60
CA LYS A 264 38.82 -23.21 -17.03
C LYS A 264 37.36 -22.82 -17.32
N GLY A 265 37.16 -21.93 -18.29
CA GLY A 265 35.81 -21.64 -18.81
C GLY A 265 35.19 -22.85 -19.53
N PRO A 266 33.90 -22.78 -19.88
CA PRO A 266 33.01 -21.61 -19.78
C PRO A 266 32.47 -21.37 -18.35
N TRP A 267 32.13 -20.12 -18.02
CA TRP A 267 31.56 -19.72 -16.72
C TRP A 267 30.13 -19.19 -16.86
N GLY A 268 29.35 -19.26 -15.77
CA GLY A 268 28.00 -18.69 -15.65
C GLY A 268 28.02 -17.36 -14.89
N ARG A 269 27.10 -17.16 -13.94
CA ARG A 269 27.11 -15.97 -13.07
C ARG A 269 28.35 -15.96 -12.15
N ILE A 270 28.89 -14.77 -11.90
CA ILE A 270 30.06 -14.54 -11.04
C ILE A 270 29.75 -13.41 -10.04
N GLU A 271 29.93 -13.66 -8.75
CA GLU A 271 30.00 -12.64 -7.71
C GLU A 271 31.42 -12.57 -7.15
N VAL A 272 31.91 -11.36 -6.88
CA VAL A 272 33.24 -11.09 -6.35
C VAL A 272 33.18 -10.01 -5.27
N VAL A 273 33.88 -10.22 -4.15
CA VAL A 273 33.88 -9.28 -3.01
C VAL A 273 35.24 -9.25 -2.31
N HIS A 274 35.73 -8.04 -2.05
CA HIS A 274 36.86 -7.79 -1.14
C HIS A 274 36.41 -7.88 0.32
N ALA A 275 37.22 -8.44 1.21
CA ALA A 275 37.00 -8.34 2.64
C ALA A 275 37.28 -6.90 3.12
N PRO A 276 36.30 -6.18 3.72
CA PRO A 276 36.50 -4.77 4.05
C PRO A 276 37.64 -4.51 5.06
N SER A 277 37.83 -5.43 6.01
CA SER A 277 38.89 -5.37 7.03
C SER A 277 40.27 -5.76 6.53
N LYS A 278 40.36 -6.48 5.39
CA LYS A 278 41.62 -6.96 4.81
C LYS A 278 41.50 -7.11 3.29
N PRO A 279 41.65 -6.03 2.51
CA PRO A 279 41.33 -6.04 1.08
C PRO A 279 42.20 -6.96 0.19
N GLU A 280 43.36 -7.46 0.66
CA GLU A 280 44.07 -8.49 -0.10
C GLU A 280 43.29 -9.82 -0.14
N ARG A 281 42.37 -10.02 0.80
CA ARG A 281 41.46 -11.16 0.81
C ARG A 281 40.25 -10.88 -0.07
N VAL A 282 40.06 -11.74 -1.07
CA VAL A 282 38.97 -11.67 -2.03
C VAL A 282 38.27 -13.01 -2.12
N TYR A 283 36.94 -12.97 -2.14
CA TYR A 283 36.08 -14.13 -2.37
C TYR A 283 35.39 -14.02 -3.71
N ALA A 284 35.25 -15.15 -4.41
CA ALA A 284 34.44 -15.25 -5.61
C ALA A 284 33.65 -16.57 -5.63
N VAL A 285 32.36 -16.51 -5.97
CA VAL A 285 31.59 -17.70 -6.36
C VAL A 285 31.47 -17.68 -7.88
N ILE A 286 31.90 -18.76 -8.52
CA ILE A 286 31.91 -18.87 -9.98
C ILE A 286 30.99 -20.02 -10.36
N GLU A 287 29.89 -19.70 -11.06
CA GLU A 287 29.07 -20.73 -11.68
C GLU A 287 29.85 -21.45 -12.77
N HIS A 288 29.88 -22.76 -12.67
CA HIS A 288 30.61 -23.66 -13.54
C HIS A 288 29.97 -25.05 -13.46
N ALA A 289 30.29 -25.96 -14.39
CA ALA A 289 29.85 -27.36 -14.31
C ALA A 289 30.23 -28.03 -12.97
N LYS A 290 31.31 -27.52 -12.35
CA LYS A 290 31.69 -27.75 -10.94
C LYS A 290 31.76 -26.40 -10.23
N THR A 291 30.60 -25.80 -9.94
CA THR A 291 30.49 -24.51 -9.23
C THR A 291 31.19 -24.62 -7.88
N ALA A 292 31.90 -23.56 -7.47
CA ALA A 292 32.59 -23.51 -6.17
C ALA A 292 32.84 -22.07 -5.70
N LEU A 293 33.17 -21.95 -4.42
CA LEU A 293 33.78 -20.76 -3.82
C LEU A 293 35.30 -20.78 -4.02
N TYR A 294 35.85 -19.66 -4.45
CA TYR A 294 37.27 -19.40 -4.62
C TYR A 294 37.72 -18.26 -3.71
N VAL A 295 38.92 -18.39 -3.14
CA VAL A 295 39.50 -17.40 -2.23
C VAL A 295 40.90 -17.02 -2.68
N SER A 296 41.15 -15.72 -2.74
CA SER A 296 42.48 -15.15 -2.92
C SER A 296 42.92 -14.45 -1.63
N ASN A 297 44.22 -14.50 -1.33
CA ASN A 297 44.84 -13.77 -0.21
C ASN A 297 45.88 -12.74 -0.68
N ASP A 298 45.98 -12.50 -1.99
CA ASP A 298 47.00 -11.63 -2.61
C ASP A 298 46.39 -10.62 -3.61
N GLY A 299 45.10 -10.29 -3.43
CA GLY A 299 44.38 -9.37 -4.29
C GLY A 299 44.03 -9.97 -5.65
N GLY A 300 43.62 -11.24 -5.70
CA GLY A 300 43.10 -11.90 -6.89
C GLY A 300 44.15 -12.39 -7.89
N LYS A 301 45.44 -12.45 -7.50
CA LYS A 301 46.52 -12.94 -8.36
C LYS A 301 46.58 -14.48 -8.35
N THR A 302 46.38 -15.07 -7.17
CA THR A 302 46.24 -16.52 -7.00
C THR A 302 44.97 -16.86 -6.21
N TRP A 303 44.39 -18.00 -6.53
CA TRP A 303 43.11 -18.46 -6.00
C TRP A 303 43.19 -19.90 -5.48
N GLU A 304 42.42 -20.19 -4.45
CA GLU A 304 42.24 -21.51 -3.87
C GLU A 304 40.74 -21.86 -3.91
N GLU A 305 40.39 -23.01 -4.49
CA GLU A 305 39.05 -23.58 -4.37
C GLU A 305 38.81 -23.98 -2.91
N ARG A 306 37.66 -23.61 -2.34
CA ARG A 306 37.31 -23.89 -0.94
C ARG A 306 36.11 -24.84 -0.83
N ASP A 307 34.90 -24.30 -0.95
CA ASP A 307 33.66 -25.07 -0.77
C ASP A 307 32.93 -25.27 -2.09
N ARG A 308 32.37 -26.47 -2.24
CA ARG A 308 31.53 -26.93 -3.37
C ARG A 308 30.41 -27.85 -2.87
N SER A 309 30.06 -27.71 -1.59
CA SER A 309 28.94 -28.41 -0.98
C SER A 309 27.64 -28.10 -1.72
N ARG A 310 26.63 -28.97 -1.55
CA ARG A 310 25.29 -28.75 -2.13
C ARG A 310 24.72 -27.38 -1.77
N ASN A 311 24.95 -26.91 -0.53
CA ASN A 311 24.48 -25.61 -0.09
C ASN A 311 25.24 -24.47 -0.80
N MET A 312 26.54 -24.58 -1.00
CA MET A 312 27.31 -23.58 -1.76
C MET A 312 26.84 -23.45 -3.21
N VAL A 313 26.58 -24.58 -3.88
CA VAL A 313 26.27 -24.61 -5.33
C VAL A 313 24.77 -24.52 -5.63
N TRP A 314 23.92 -24.25 -4.65
CA TRP A 314 22.48 -24.20 -4.83
C TRP A 314 22.08 -23.02 -5.73
N ARG A 315 21.46 -23.34 -6.89
CA ARG A 315 20.96 -22.40 -7.92
C ARG A 315 21.88 -21.20 -8.14
N PRO A 316 23.07 -21.39 -8.73
CA PRO A 316 24.09 -20.36 -8.82
C PRO A 316 23.64 -19.10 -9.57
N PHE A 317 22.75 -19.17 -10.55
CA PHE A 317 22.26 -17.94 -11.18
C PHE A 317 21.44 -17.03 -10.24
N TYR A 318 20.84 -17.60 -9.19
CA TYR A 318 19.88 -16.93 -8.31
C TYR A 318 20.55 -16.51 -6.99
N PHE A 319 21.42 -17.35 -6.43
CA PHE A 319 22.02 -17.16 -5.09
C PHE A 319 23.55 -17.04 -5.10
N GLN A 320 24.10 -15.92 -5.57
CA GLN A 320 25.56 -15.70 -5.53
C GLN A 320 26.05 -14.65 -4.56
N LYS A 321 25.16 -13.81 -4.00
CA LYS A 321 25.61 -12.67 -3.21
C LYS A 321 26.42 -13.13 -2.00
N LEU A 322 27.60 -12.54 -1.87
CA LEU A 322 28.52 -12.73 -0.76
C LEU A 322 28.58 -11.45 0.08
N VAL A 323 28.55 -11.61 1.40
CA VAL A 323 28.73 -10.50 2.34
C VAL A 323 29.80 -10.90 3.34
N VAL A 324 30.92 -10.17 3.36
CA VAL A 324 32.00 -10.39 4.32
C VAL A 324 31.78 -9.48 5.52
N ASP A 325 32.01 -10.01 6.72
CA ASP A 325 31.97 -9.22 7.95
C ASP A 325 32.97 -8.06 7.86
N PRO A 326 32.52 -6.80 8.07
CA PRO A 326 33.38 -5.63 7.92
C PRO A 326 34.53 -5.57 8.92
N THR A 327 34.47 -6.38 10.00
CA THR A 327 35.48 -6.43 11.07
C THR A 327 36.32 -7.71 11.06
N ASN A 328 35.89 -8.75 10.34
CA ASN A 328 36.57 -10.05 10.30
C ASN A 328 36.63 -10.62 8.87
N ALA A 329 37.81 -10.60 8.27
CA ALA A 329 38.02 -11.08 6.91
C ALA A 329 37.85 -12.60 6.73
N ASP A 330 37.75 -13.41 7.78
CA ASP A 330 37.46 -14.85 7.70
C ASP A 330 35.98 -15.18 7.81
N ARG A 331 35.14 -14.22 8.24
CA ARG A 331 33.71 -14.43 8.41
C ARG A 331 32.93 -13.91 7.21
N LEU A 332 32.20 -14.79 6.54
CA LEU A 332 31.40 -14.44 5.36
C LEU A 332 30.09 -15.21 5.29
N PHE A 333 29.07 -14.50 4.79
CA PHE A 333 27.75 -15.02 4.50
C PHE A 333 27.61 -15.22 3.00
N LYS A 334 26.92 -16.31 2.63
CA LYS A 334 26.44 -16.52 1.27
C LYS A 334 24.92 -16.62 1.28
N MET A 335 24.31 -15.77 0.46
CA MET A 335 22.89 -15.79 0.18
C MET A 335 22.53 -17.07 -0.57
N ASN A 336 21.36 -17.63 -0.27
CA ASN A 336 21.00 -19.01 -0.60
C ASN A 336 19.51 -19.30 -0.28
N LEU A 337 19.01 -20.49 -0.61
CA LEU A 337 17.70 -20.97 -0.14
C LEU A 337 17.57 -20.81 1.39
N ARG A 338 18.64 -21.14 2.12
CA ARG A 338 18.82 -20.80 3.53
C ARG A 338 20.19 -20.19 3.68
N VAL A 339 20.28 -18.96 4.17
CA VAL A 339 21.57 -18.26 4.32
C VAL A 339 22.59 -19.12 5.06
N ILE A 340 23.81 -19.19 4.53
CA ILE A 340 24.91 -19.93 5.13
C ILE A 340 26.05 -19.00 5.52
N VAL A 341 26.77 -19.33 6.59
CA VAL A 341 27.92 -18.57 7.10
C VAL A 341 29.14 -19.45 7.24
N SER A 342 30.32 -18.86 7.02
CA SER A 342 31.61 -19.46 7.34
C SER A 342 32.37 -18.51 8.25
N ASP A 343 32.98 -19.04 9.31
CA ASP A 343 33.84 -18.30 10.25
C ASP A 343 35.33 -18.62 10.07
N ASN A 344 35.69 -19.38 9.01
CA ASN A 344 37.06 -19.88 8.80
C ASN A 344 37.56 -19.67 7.37
N GLY A 345 37.11 -18.57 6.75
CA GLY A 345 37.57 -18.14 5.44
C GLY A 345 37.03 -18.99 4.29
N GLY A 346 35.83 -19.56 4.45
CA GLY A 346 35.15 -20.35 3.42
C GLY A 346 35.51 -21.83 3.39
N LYS A 347 36.30 -22.34 4.34
CA LYS A 347 36.67 -23.77 4.41
C LYS A 347 35.49 -24.67 4.77
N SER A 348 34.56 -24.17 5.57
CA SER A 348 33.30 -24.85 5.90
C SER A 348 32.19 -23.83 6.13
N PHE A 349 30.96 -24.24 5.83
CA PHE A 349 29.76 -23.42 6.02
C PHE A 349 28.72 -24.12 6.90
N THR A 350 27.97 -23.33 7.65
CA THR A 350 26.80 -23.76 8.44
C THR A 350 25.56 -22.99 8.03
N ASP A 351 24.39 -23.62 8.18
CA ASP A 351 23.11 -22.94 8.05
C ASP A 351 22.95 -21.93 9.19
N THR A 352 22.54 -20.70 8.86
CA THR A 352 22.31 -19.63 9.82
C THR A 352 20.95 -18.96 9.60
N ALA A 353 20.02 -19.62 8.90
CA ALA A 353 18.69 -19.06 8.63
C ALA A 353 17.73 -19.19 9.83
N GLY A 354 18.00 -20.10 10.77
CA GLY A 354 17.09 -20.35 11.90
C GLY A 354 15.70 -20.78 11.40
N ASN A 355 14.64 -20.14 11.88
CA ASN A 355 13.25 -20.36 11.43
C ASN A 355 12.77 -19.29 10.46
N SER A 356 13.69 -18.56 9.81
CA SER A 356 13.31 -17.57 8.81
C SER A 356 12.64 -18.22 7.61
N HIS A 357 12.07 -17.36 6.76
CA HIS A 357 11.69 -17.75 5.42
C HIS A 357 12.93 -18.14 4.59
N ALA A 358 12.68 -18.77 3.45
CA ALA A 358 13.69 -19.20 2.50
C ALA A 358 13.94 -18.12 1.42
N ASP A 359 14.91 -18.37 0.54
CA ASP A 359 15.30 -17.52 -0.59
C ASP A 359 15.91 -16.18 -0.15
N TRP A 360 17.06 -16.26 0.53
CA TRP A 360 17.81 -15.11 1.02
C TRP A 360 18.56 -14.38 -0.11
N HIS A 361 18.52 -13.04 -0.07
CA HIS A 361 19.09 -12.16 -1.10
C HIS A 361 20.03 -11.09 -0.57
N ASP A 362 19.95 -10.72 0.71
CA ASP A 362 20.85 -9.74 1.31
C ASP A 362 21.06 -9.95 2.81
N VAL A 363 22.24 -9.57 3.28
CA VAL A 363 22.53 -9.39 4.70
C VAL A 363 23.37 -8.14 4.86
N TRP A 364 23.02 -7.29 5.82
CA TRP A 364 23.87 -6.22 6.31
C TRP A 364 24.43 -6.60 7.68
N VAL A 365 25.75 -6.53 7.81
CA VAL A 365 26.48 -6.76 9.07
C VAL A 365 26.81 -5.40 9.69
N ASN A 366 26.41 -5.17 10.94
CA ASN A 366 26.69 -3.91 11.60
C ASN A 366 28.19 -3.74 11.89
N PRO A 367 28.88 -2.73 11.33
CA PRO A 367 30.31 -2.55 11.50
C PRO A 367 30.71 -2.14 12.93
N LYS A 368 29.78 -1.64 13.74
CA LYS A 368 30.02 -1.29 15.16
C LYS A 368 29.69 -2.46 16.10
N ASN A 369 28.93 -3.47 15.66
CA ASN A 369 28.55 -4.64 16.44
C ASN A 369 28.18 -5.82 15.52
N PRO A 370 29.12 -6.69 15.13
CA PRO A 370 28.89 -7.77 14.15
C PRO A 370 27.91 -8.88 14.58
N SER A 371 27.41 -8.85 15.82
CA SER A 371 26.30 -9.69 16.27
C SER A 371 24.94 -9.14 15.85
N HIS A 372 24.84 -7.85 15.52
CA HIS A 372 23.62 -7.23 15.02
C HIS A 372 23.58 -7.30 13.49
N LEU A 373 22.70 -8.13 12.93
CA LEU A 373 22.51 -8.32 11.51
C LEU A 373 21.11 -7.89 11.07
N ILE A 374 21.01 -7.43 9.83
CA ILE A 374 19.74 -7.26 9.13
C ILE A 374 19.76 -8.15 7.89
N GLY A 375 18.73 -8.96 7.69
CA GLY A 375 18.56 -9.91 6.59
C GLY A 375 17.38 -9.58 5.69
N ALA A 376 17.48 -10.00 4.43
CA ALA A 376 16.43 -9.96 3.43
C ALA A 376 16.27 -11.32 2.74
N ASP A 377 15.03 -11.76 2.63
CA ASP A 377 14.63 -12.90 1.82
C ASP A 377 13.29 -12.66 1.11
N ASP A 378 12.72 -13.71 0.52
CA ASP A 378 11.42 -13.67 -0.16
C ASP A 378 10.24 -13.44 0.81
N GLY A 379 10.41 -13.68 2.11
CA GLY A 379 9.43 -13.46 3.18
C GLY A 379 9.66 -12.17 3.99
N GLY A 380 10.62 -11.32 3.60
CA GLY A 380 10.77 -9.97 4.11
C GLY A 380 12.02 -9.71 4.93
N LEU A 381 11.87 -8.89 5.97
CA LEU A 381 12.96 -8.33 6.76
C LEU A 381 13.22 -9.18 8.00
N TRP A 382 14.48 -9.46 8.28
CA TRP A 382 14.91 -10.23 9.44
C TRP A 382 15.95 -9.46 10.25
N ILE A 383 15.86 -9.49 11.58
CA ILE A 383 16.84 -8.84 12.46
C ILE A 383 17.40 -9.87 13.42
N SER A 384 18.73 -9.95 13.50
CA SER A 384 19.42 -10.83 14.47
C SER A 384 20.27 -9.99 15.40
N TYR A 385 20.32 -10.39 16.68
CA TYR A 385 21.16 -9.77 17.71
C TYR A 385 22.26 -10.71 18.24
N ASP A 386 22.34 -11.93 17.68
CA ASP A 386 23.25 -13.00 18.10
C ASP A 386 24.16 -13.50 16.97
N GLY A 387 24.35 -12.66 15.93
CA GLY A 387 25.23 -12.96 14.80
C GLY A 387 24.61 -13.91 13.78
N GLY A 388 23.30 -14.06 13.76
CA GLY A 388 22.56 -14.83 12.74
C GLY A 388 22.07 -16.19 13.23
N SER A 389 22.15 -16.52 14.52
CA SER A 389 21.63 -17.80 15.02
C SER A 389 20.11 -17.78 15.18
N LYS A 390 19.56 -16.62 15.58
CA LYS A 390 18.12 -16.37 15.70
C LYS A 390 17.76 -15.06 15.02
N TRP A 391 16.55 -15.04 14.46
CA TRP A 391 16.03 -13.92 13.69
C TRP A 391 14.65 -13.53 14.19
N TRP A 392 14.46 -12.22 14.32
CA TRP A 392 13.18 -11.56 14.51
C TRP A 392 12.60 -11.18 13.15
N HIS A 393 11.33 -11.51 12.90
CA HIS A 393 10.66 -11.20 11.64
C HIS A 393 10.01 -9.80 11.68
N GLY A 394 10.31 -8.96 10.69
CA GLY A 394 9.70 -7.65 10.51
C GLY A 394 8.35 -7.73 9.79
N MET A 395 7.28 -7.97 10.53
CA MET A 395 5.91 -8.13 10.01
C MET A 395 5.15 -6.79 9.88
N ASN A 396 5.84 -5.73 9.44
CA ASN A 396 5.31 -4.35 9.37
C ASN A 396 5.48 -3.67 8.00
N LEU A 397 5.87 -4.43 6.98
CA LEU A 397 6.02 -3.96 5.60
C LEU A 397 4.90 -4.55 4.74
N PRO A 398 3.91 -3.76 4.28
CA PRO A 398 2.84 -4.23 3.39
C PRO A 398 3.35 -4.30 1.94
N ILE A 399 4.32 -5.19 1.68
CA ILE A 399 5.03 -5.35 0.40
C ILE A 399 4.73 -6.67 -0.32
N SER A 400 3.59 -7.28 0.00
CA SER A 400 3.22 -8.60 -0.49
C SER A 400 2.92 -8.60 -1.97
N GLN A 401 3.27 -9.71 -2.62
CA GLN A 401 3.20 -9.90 -4.06
C GLN A 401 2.03 -10.80 -4.47
N PHE A 402 0.81 -10.25 -4.46
CA PHE A 402 -0.37 -10.98 -4.89
C PHE A 402 -0.33 -11.25 -6.40
N TYR A 403 -0.73 -12.46 -6.78
CA TYR A 403 -0.96 -12.84 -8.17
C TYR A 403 -2.39 -12.57 -8.60
N HIS A 404 -3.35 -13.06 -7.81
CA HIS A 404 -4.78 -13.01 -8.10
C HIS A 404 -5.56 -12.59 -6.85
N VAL A 405 -6.79 -12.13 -7.06
CA VAL A 405 -7.70 -11.78 -5.95
C VAL A 405 -9.13 -12.26 -6.20
N ALA A 406 -9.72 -12.85 -5.18
CA ALA A 406 -11.15 -13.14 -5.11
C ALA A 406 -11.75 -12.60 -3.82
N ILE A 407 -13.08 -12.52 -3.78
CA ILE A 407 -13.85 -12.08 -2.61
C ILE A 407 -15.06 -12.98 -2.42
N ASP A 408 -15.52 -13.12 -1.17
CA ASP A 408 -16.75 -13.81 -0.85
C ASP A 408 -17.96 -12.85 -0.77
N ASP A 409 -19.14 -13.42 -0.51
CA ASP A 409 -20.39 -12.67 -0.34
C ASP A 409 -20.70 -12.36 1.14
N LYS A 410 -19.73 -12.43 2.07
CA LYS A 410 -19.98 -12.07 3.49
C LYS A 410 -20.18 -10.56 3.63
N ASP A 411 -20.68 -10.15 4.80
CA ASP A 411 -20.80 -8.74 5.16
C ASP A 411 -20.26 -8.48 6.58
N PRO A 412 -19.07 -7.84 6.71
CA PRO A 412 -18.16 -7.45 5.63
C PRO A 412 -17.58 -8.67 4.88
N TYR A 413 -17.21 -8.49 3.61
CA TYR A 413 -16.65 -9.56 2.79
C TYR A 413 -15.19 -9.87 3.18
N GLN A 414 -14.70 -11.05 2.83
CA GLN A 414 -13.28 -11.42 2.95
C GLN A 414 -12.58 -11.39 1.59
N VAL A 415 -11.27 -11.14 1.61
CA VAL A 415 -10.40 -11.12 0.43
C VAL A 415 -9.50 -12.34 0.44
N TYR A 416 -9.40 -13.00 -0.71
CA TYR A 416 -8.64 -14.22 -0.93
C TYR A 416 -7.59 -13.97 -1.99
N GLY A 417 -6.38 -14.48 -1.80
CA GLY A 417 -5.34 -14.36 -2.82
C GLY A 417 -4.09 -15.15 -2.49
N GLY A 418 -3.36 -15.51 -3.55
CA GLY A 418 -2.08 -16.19 -3.46
C GLY A 418 -0.89 -15.25 -3.67
N LEU A 419 0.23 -15.54 -3.00
CA LEU A 419 1.44 -14.73 -2.99
C LEU A 419 2.66 -15.46 -3.56
N GLN A 420 3.56 -14.70 -4.18
CA GLN A 420 4.90 -15.16 -4.55
C GLN A 420 5.68 -15.67 -3.34
N ASP A 421 6.09 -16.94 -3.36
CA ASP A 421 6.81 -17.72 -2.33
C ASP A 421 6.16 -17.77 -0.95
N ASN A 422 5.02 -17.11 -0.77
CA ASN A 422 4.46 -16.77 0.53
C ASN A 422 3.04 -17.31 0.70
N SER A 423 2.73 -18.48 0.14
CA SER A 423 1.46 -19.20 0.39
C SER A 423 0.19 -18.51 -0.14
N SER A 424 -0.96 -19.11 0.18
CA SER A 424 -2.32 -18.65 -0.10
C SER A 424 -2.97 -18.12 1.17
N TRP A 425 -3.69 -17.00 1.08
CA TRP A 425 -4.24 -16.29 2.23
C TRP A 425 -5.69 -15.85 2.06
N VAL A 426 -6.35 -15.64 3.19
CA VAL A 426 -7.62 -14.93 3.30
C VAL A 426 -7.53 -13.88 4.41
N GLY A 427 -8.13 -12.70 4.21
CA GLY A 427 -8.16 -11.62 5.19
C GLY A 427 -9.49 -10.87 5.21
N ASP A 428 -9.79 -10.21 6.32
CA ASP A 428 -10.98 -9.37 6.44
C ASP A 428 -10.84 -8.07 5.64
N SER A 429 -11.94 -7.58 5.06
CA SER A 429 -11.97 -6.25 4.41
C SER A 429 -12.18 -5.09 5.39
N GLU A 430 -12.68 -5.40 6.59
CA GLU A 430 -12.96 -4.45 7.68
C GLU A 430 -12.92 -5.18 9.03
N TYR A 431 -12.33 -4.56 10.05
CA TYR A 431 -12.35 -5.05 11.43
C TYR A 431 -12.25 -3.89 12.44
N PRO A 432 -12.91 -3.91 13.61
CA PRO A 432 -12.78 -2.83 14.61
C PRO A 432 -11.31 -2.56 14.98
N GLY A 433 -10.87 -1.31 14.88
CA GLY A 433 -9.46 -0.92 15.09
C GLY A 433 -8.56 -1.06 13.86
N GLY A 434 -9.06 -1.61 12.75
CA GLY A 434 -8.34 -1.84 11.49
C GLY A 434 -7.95 -3.30 11.27
N ILE A 435 -7.44 -3.60 10.07
CA ILE A 435 -7.09 -4.95 9.65
C ILE A 435 -5.67 -5.26 10.11
N THR A 436 -5.53 -5.78 11.32
CA THR A 436 -4.23 -6.21 11.85
C THR A 436 -3.77 -7.48 11.14
N ASN A 437 -2.48 -7.77 11.24
CA ASN A 437 -1.87 -9.03 10.80
C ASN A 437 -2.62 -10.30 11.24
N SER A 438 -3.10 -10.34 12.49
CA SER A 438 -3.88 -11.47 13.04
C SER A 438 -5.29 -11.62 12.42
N ARG A 439 -5.70 -10.73 11.52
CA ARG A 439 -6.92 -10.84 10.72
C ARG A 439 -6.70 -11.53 9.38
N TRP A 440 -5.47 -11.98 9.12
CA TRP A 440 -5.10 -12.78 7.96
C TRP A 440 -4.86 -14.23 8.36
N GLU A 441 -5.33 -15.16 7.55
CA GLU A 441 -5.23 -16.61 7.75
C GLU A 441 -4.49 -17.24 6.56
N ASN A 442 -3.48 -18.05 6.84
CA ASN A 442 -2.76 -18.85 5.85
C ASN A 442 -3.55 -20.14 5.55
N LEU A 443 -3.83 -20.39 4.27
CA LEU A 443 -4.69 -21.50 3.83
C LEU A 443 -3.89 -22.66 3.23
N TYR A 444 -2.90 -22.37 2.39
CA TYR A 444 -2.19 -23.37 1.58
C TYR A 444 -0.79 -22.89 1.19
N GLY A 445 0.17 -23.81 1.06
CA GLY A 445 1.60 -23.45 0.84
C GLY A 445 1.98 -23.11 -0.61
N GLY A 446 3.30 -23.02 -0.86
CA GLY A 446 3.89 -22.76 -2.18
C GLY A 446 3.88 -21.28 -2.60
N ASP A 447 4.12 -21.00 -3.88
CA ASP A 447 3.66 -19.76 -4.50
C ASP A 447 2.15 -19.90 -4.59
N GLY A 448 1.40 -19.21 -3.73
CA GLY A 448 -0.04 -19.18 -3.91
C GLY A 448 -0.35 -18.42 -5.19
N PHE A 449 -1.22 -18.96 -6.05
CA PHE A 449 -1.80 -18.19 -7.15
C PHE A 449 -3.29 -18.01 -6.94
N TRP A 450 -4.11 -18.91 -7.51
CA TRP A 450 -5.56 -18.78 -7.49
C TRP A 450 -6.12 -19.29 -6.17
N VAL A 451 -6.84 -18.41 -5.47
CA VAL A 451 -7.53 -18.75 -4.22
C VAL A 451 -8.98 -18.33 -4.36
N LEU A 452 -9.87 -19.29 -4.52
CA LEU A 452 -11.28 -19.05 -4.86
C LEU A 452 -12.18 -19.58 -3.73
N PRO A 453 -12.98 -18.72 -3.06
CA PRO A 453 -13.99 -19.21 -2.12
C PRO A 453 -15.02 -20.05 -2.87
N ASP A 454 -15.36 -21.20 -2.31
CA ASP A 454 -16.32 -22.11 -2.92
C ASP A 454 -17.75 -21.56 -2.78
N PRO A 455 -18.43 -21.17 -3.89
CA PRO A 455 -19.76 -20.58 -3.82
C PRO A 455 -20.85 -21.61 -3.47
N ALA A 456 -20.57 -22.90 -3.57
CA ALA A 456 -21.46 -23.99 -3.18
C ALA A 456 -21.25 -24.44 -1.72
N SER A 457 -20.09 -24.13 -1.12
CA SER A 457 -19.73 -24.56 0.22
C SER A 457 -18.97 -23.45 0.99
N PRO A 458 -19.66 -22.66 1.84
CA PRO A 458 -19.10 -21.41 2.41
C PRO A 458 -17.90 -21.60 3.35
N ASP A 459 -17.64 -22.83 3.80
CA ASP A 459 -16.49 -23.19 4.64
C ASP A 459 -15.29 -23.71 3.83
N HIS A 460 -15.41 -23.83 2.50
CA HIS A 460 -14.38 -24.39 1.65
C HIS A 460 -13.77 -23.37 0.69
N VAL A 461 -12.52 -23.64 0.31
CA VAL A 461 -11.73 -22.82 -0.60
C VAL A 461 -10.97 -23.72 -1.56
N TYR A 462 -10.85 -23.31 -2.82
CA TYR A 462 -9.90 -23.87 -3.77
C TYR A 462 -8.63 -23.04 -3.72
N ALA A 463 -7.47 -23.67 -3.53
CA ALA A 463 -6.17 -23.00 -3.54
C ALA A 463 -5.18 -23.74 -4.46
N GLU A 464 -4.55 -23.01 -5.38
CA GLU A 464 -3.55 -23.51 -6.32
C GLU A 464 -2.16 -22.91 -6.05
N TYR A 465 -1.14 -23.75 -6.24
CA TYR A 465 0.28 -23.38 -6.26
C TYR A 465 1.02 -24.05 -7.43
N GLN A 466 2.29 -23.66 -7.60
CA GLN A 466 3.15 -23.97 -8.75
C GLN A 466 2.89 -25.31 -9.43
N GLY A 467 2.79 -25.27 -10.76
CA GLY A 467 2.66 -26.49 -11.57
C GLY A 467 1.28 -27.12 -11.48
N GLY A 468 0.25 -26.32 -11.24
CA GLY A 468 -1.15 -26.75 -11.21
C GLY A 468 -1.48 -27.61 -10.00
N ASN A 469 -0.72 -27.52 -8.90
CA ASN A 469 -1.07 -28.25 -7.70
C ASN A 469 -2.22 -27.52 -7.00
N ILE A 470 -3.36 -28.19 -6.86
CA ILE A 470 -4.58 -27.60 -6.31
C ILE A 470 -5.15 -28.47 -5.18
N ALA A 471 -5.65 -27.82 -4.14
CA ALA A 471 -6.43 -28.45 -3.08
C ALA A 471 -7.80 -27.78 -2.88
N TRP A 472 -8.78 -28.60 -2.49
CA TRP A 472 -10.03 -28.15 -1.89
C TRP A 472 -9.88 -28.26 -0.37
N ILE A 473 -10.04 -27.14 0.32
CA ILE A 473 -9.62 -26.94 1.71
C ILE A 473 -10.82 -26.58 2.55
N ASN A 474 -11.03 -27.31 3.64
CA ASN A 474 -12.04 -26.97 4.65
C ASN A 474 -11.41 -26.06 5.71
N ARG A 475 -11.90 -24.82 5.83
CA ARG A 475 -11.33 -23.83 6.77
C ARG A 475 -11.64 -24.11 8.25
N LYS A 476 -12.63 -24.95 8.54
CA LYS A 476 -12.99 -25.32 9.93
C LYS A 476 -12.19 -26.50 10.43
N THR A 477 -12.05 -27.55 9.61
CA THR A 477 -11.33 -28.78 9.98
C THR A 477 -9.85 -28.74 9.59
N LEU A 478 -9.46 -27.78 8.74
CA LEU A 478 -8.15 -27.66 8.11
C LEU A 478 -7.79 -28.84 7.19
N GLU A 479 -8.78 -29.67 6.82
CA GLU A 479 -8.60 -30.76 5.88
C GLU A 479 -8.26 -30.22 4.49
N GLN A 480 -7.25 -30.82 3.85
CA GLN A 480 -6.81 -30.48 2.50
C GLN A 480 -6.93 -31.71 1.60
N LYS A 481 -7.78 -31.62 0.58
CA LYS A 481 -7.93 -32.66 -0.44
C LYS A 481 -7.25 -32.22 -1.72
N ALA A 482 -6.18 -32.89 -2.13
CA ALA A 482 -5.53 -32.65 -3.42
C ALA A 482 -6.46 -33.10 -4.56
N ILE A 483 -6.68 -32.22 -5.54
CA ILE A 483 -7.68 -32.43 -6.60
C ILE A 483 -7.14 -32.20 -8.03
N GLN A 484 -5.84 -32.08 -8.23
CA GLN A 484 -5.26 -31.88 -9.57
C GLN A 484 -5.60 -33.07 -10.51
N PRO A 485 -6.10 -32.82 -11.75
CA PRO A 485 -6.27 -33.86 -12.76
C PRO A 485 -4.99 -34.66 -13.01
N LYS A 486 -5.11 -35.98 -13.15
CA LYS A 486 -3.96 -36.88 -13.35
C LYS A 486 -3.88 -37.38 -14.80
N PRO A 487 -2.65 -37.57 -15.33
CA PRO A 487 -2.46 -38.04 -16.70
C PRO A 487 -3.00 -39.46 -16.88
N GLY A 488 -3.52 -39.75 -18.07
CA GLY A 488 -3.78 -41.12 -18.50
C GLY A 488 -2.49 -41.91 -18.80
N TYR A 489 -2.66 -43.16 -19.25
CA TYR A 489 -1.53 -44.01 -19.63
C TYR A 489 -0.68 -43.37 -20.74
N LYS A 490 0.62 -43.17 -20.47
CA LYS A 490 1.60 -42.53 -21.38
C LYS A 490 1.26 -41.09 -21.79
N GLU A 491 0.40 -40.42 -21.04
CA GLU A 491 0.10 -39.00 -21.24
C GLU A 491 1.02 -38.12 -20.40
N LYS A 492 1.40 -36.96 -20.94
CA LYS A 492 2.01 -35.87 -20.18
C LYS A 492 1.04 -34.69 -20.15
N LEU A 493 0.56 -34.34 -18.96
CA LEU A 493 -0.14 -33.08 -18.74
C LEU A 493 0.89 -31.98 -18.51
N ARG A 494 0.66 -30.82 -19.14
CA ARG A 494 1.51 -29.63 -18.99
C ARG A 494 0.77 -28.60 -18.16
N TRP A 495 1.33 -28.22 -17.03
CA TRP A 495 0.74 -27.30 -16.07
C TRP A 495 1.59 -26.05 -15.98
N ASN A 496 0.97 -24.87 -16.13
CA ASN A 496 1.69 -23.62 -16.01
C ASN A 496 2.22 -23.44 -14.57
N TRP A 497 3.27 -22.64 -14.40
CA TRP A 497 3.69 -22.17 -13.08
C TRP A 497 2.52 -21.50 -12.34
N ASN A 498 1.73 -20.68 -13.04
CA ASN A 498 0.49 -20.06 -12.55
C ASN A 498 -0.69 -20.64 -13.34
N THR A 499 -1.23 -21.78 -12.89
CA THR A 499 -2.26 -22.52 -13.64
C THR A 499 -3.64 -21.89 -13.43
N PRO A 500 -4.39 -21.53 -14.49
CA PRO A 500 -5.65 -20.81 -14.35
C PRO A 500 -6.77 -21.67 -13.78
N LEU A 501 -7.54 -21.06 -12.88
CA LEU A 501 -8.81 -21.54 -12.37
C LEU A 501 -9.94 -20.57 -12.73
N ALA A 502 -11.15 -21.09 -12.97
CA ALA A 502 -12.34 -20.26 -13.11
C ALA A 502 -13.58 -20.95 -12.55
N LEU A 503 -14.39 -20.21 -11.80
CA LEU A 503 -15.71 -20.66 -11.37
C LEU A 503 -16.76 -20.31 -12.43
N SER A 504 -17.75 -21.17 -12.62
CA SER A 504 -18.85 -20.84 -13.54
C SER A 504 -19.76 -19.76 -12.95
N PRO A 505 -20.16 -18.74 -13.75
CA PRO A 505 -21.18 -17.77 -13.34
C PRO A 505 -22.60 -18.36 -13.37
N HIS A 506 -22.80 -19.56 -13.95
CA HIS A 506 -24.11 -20.20 -14.13
C HIS A 506 -24.36 -21.36 -13.18
N ASP A 507 -23.31 -22.06 -12.75
CA ASP A 507 -23.40 -23.26 -11.92
C ASP A 507 -22.35 -23.24 -10.81
N LYS A 508 -22.79 -23.07 -9.57
CA LYS A 508 -21.91 -22.96 -8.39
C LYS A 508 -21.09 -24.23 -8.12
N SER A 509 -21.47 -25.38 -8.68
CA SER A 509 -20.71 -26.63 -8.54
C SER A 509 -19.53 -26.75 -9.50
N VAL A 510 -19.45 -25.88 -10.51
CA VAL A 510 -18.49 -25.99 -11.61
C VAL A 510 -17.21 -25.21 -11.33
N LEU A 511 -16.09 -25.92 -11.38
CA LEU A 511 -14.74 -25.36 -11.45
C LEU A 511 -14.06 -25.82 -12.75
N TYR A 512 -13.43 -24.86 -13.44
CA TYR A 512 -12.56 -25.10 -14.58
C TYR A 512 -11.09 -24.97 -14.18
N MET A 513 -10.25 -25.78 -14.82
CA MET A 513 -8.79 -25.74 -14.64
C MET A 513 -8.07 -25.98 -15.98
N GLY A 514 -7.02 -25.23 -16.26
CA GLY A 514 -6.30 -25.28 -17.54
C GLY A 514 -4.94 -26.00 -17.48
N SER A 515 -4.78 -27.11 -18.21
CA SER A 515 -3.46 -27.63 -18.60
C SER A 515 -3.13 -27.13 -20.01
N GLN A 516 -2.61 -27.97 -20.91
CA GLN A 516 -2.86 -27.79 -22.35
C GLN A 516 -4.33 -28.03 -22.77
N TYR A 517 -5.12 -28.65 -21.89
CA TYR A 517 -6.53 -28.96 -22.05
C TYR A 517 -7.36 -28.20 -21.00
N LEU A 518 -8.61 -27.89 -21.33
CA LEU A 518 -9.57 -27.42 -20.34
C LEU A 518 -10.24 -28.61 -19.65
N HIS A 519 -10.11 -28.65 -18.32
CA HIS A 519 -10.73 -29.65 -17.46
C HIS A 519 -11.89 -29.00 -16.69
N ARG A 520 -12.95 -29.78 -16.44
CA ARG A 520 -14.13 -29.36 -15.65
C ARG A 520 -14.42 -30.38 -14.56
N THR A 521 -14.71 -29.91 -13.36
CA THR A 521 -15.30 -30.72 -12.28
C THR A 521 -16.67 -30.16 -11.88
N ARG A 522 -17.53 -31.01 -11.32
CA ARG A 522 -18.85 -30.69 -10.77
C ARG A 522 -19.04 -31.21 -9.34
N ASP A 523 -18.00 -31.81 -8.77
CA ASP A 523 -18.04 -32.58 -7.53
C ASP A 523 -16.80 -32.32 -6.65
N HIS A 524 -16.39 -31.04 -6.64
CA HIS A 524 -15.26 -30.53 -5.86
C HIS A 524 -13.95 -31.30 -6.14
N GLY A 525 -13.71 -31.57 -7.43
CA GLY A 525 -12.48 -32.20 -7.91
C GLY A 525 -12.38 -33.70 -7.61
N THR A 526 -13.49 -34.37 -7.30
CA THR A 526 -13.54 -35.83 -7.15
C THR A 526 -13.43 -36.51 -8.50
N THR A 527 -14.08 -35.95 -9.52
CA THR A 527 -13.95 -36.33 -10.92
C THR A 527 -13.67 -35.12 -11.80
N TRP A 528 -13.00 -35.37 -12.93
CA TRP A 528 -12.65 -34.35 -13.91
C TRP A 528 -12.99 -34.83 -15.32
N GLU A 529 -13.63 -33.94 -16.08
CA GLU A 529 -13.95 -34.11 -17.48
C GLU A 529 -13.01 -33.26 -18.33
N ARG A 530 -12.35 -33.86 -19.32
CA ARG A 530 -11.64 -33.10 -20.37
C ARG A 530 -12.67 -32.60 -21.38
N ILE A 531 -12.78 -31.28 -21.52
CA ILE A 531 -13.77 -30.64 -22.40
C ILE A 531 -13.12 -29.85 -23.55
N SER A 532 -11.87 -30.17 -23.89
CA SER A 532 -11.18 -29.59 -25.05
C SER A 532 -10.14 -30.54 -25.65
N PRO A 533 -9.75 -30.33 -26.92
CA PRO A 533 -8.46 -30.80 -27.44
C PRO A 533 -7.31 -29.98 -26.86
N ASP A 534 -6.07 -30.24 -27.28
CA ASP A 534 -4.93 -29.38 -26.94
C ASP A 534 -5.18 -28.00 -27.56
N LEU A 535 -5.34 -26.97 -26.72
CA LEU A 535 -5.68 -25.62 -27.16
C LEU A 535 -4.45 -24.76 -27.47
N THR A 536 -3.26 -25.35 -27.39
CA THR A 536 -1.98 -24.65 -27.52
C THR A 536 -1.37 -24.88 -28.90
N THR A 537 -0.23 -24.26 -29.19
CA THR A 537 0.56 -24.56 -30.40
C THR A 537 1.22 -25.94 -30.35
N ASN A 538 1.32 -26.53 -29.15
CA ASN A 538 2.00 -27.80 -28.87
C ASN A 538 3.40 -27.89 -29.49
N ASN A 539 4.13 -26.77 -29.51
CA ASN A 539 5.45 -26.71 -30.11
C ASN A 539 6.50 -27.47 -29.26
N PRO A 540 7.08 -28.57 -29.73
CA PRO A 540 8.03 -29.37 -28.95
C PRO A 540 9.33 -28.64 -28.63
N LEU A 541 9.72 -27.62 -29.41
CA LEU A 541 10.90 -26.80 -29.13
C LEU A 541 10.73 -25.96 -27.86
N LYS A 542 9.47 -25.70 -27.48
CA LYS A 542 9.08 -24.96 -26.29
C LYS A 542 8.78 -25.85 -25.09
N GLN A 543 8.99 -27.16 -25.21
CA GLN A 543 8.68 -28.16 -24.16
C GLN A 543 9.95 -28.84 -23.61
N GLN A 544 11.10 -28.15 -23.68
CA GLN A 544 12.42 -28.68 -23.29
C GLN A 544 12.88 -28.20 -21.90
N GLN A 545 11.94 -28.02 -20.97
CA GLN A 545 12.19 -27.53 -19.62
C GLN A 545 13.32 -28.28 -18.88
N GLU A 546 13.45 -29.60 -19.07
CA GLU A 546 14.49 -30.43 -18.43
C GLU A 546 15.92 -30.06 -18.83
N LYS A 547 16.09 -29.27 -19.91
CA LYS A 547 17.38 -28.74 -20.37
C LYS A 547 17.60 -27.27 -20.03
N SER A 548 16.63 -26.63 -19.36
CA SER A 548 16.71 -25.22 -18.97
C SER A 548 17.79 -25.02 -17.88
N GLY A 549 18.49 -23.89 -17.93
CA GLY A 549 19.47 -23.46 -16.93
C GLY A 549 20.83 -23.06 -17.52
N GLY A 550 21.22 -23.62 -18.67
CA GLY A 550 22.53 -23.37 -19.29
C GLY A 550 23.62 -24.27 -18.70
N ILE A 551 24.67 -23.66 -18.11
CA ILE A 551 25.79 -24.42 -17.50
C ILE A 551 25.31 -25.29 -16.34
N THR A 552 24.42 -24.75 -15.50
CA THR A 552 23.76 -25.51 -14.43
C THR A 552 22.28 -25.64 -14.72
N VAL A 553 21.75 -26.87 -14.67
CA VAL A 553 20.32 -27.13 -14.94
C VAL A 553 19.47 -26.58 -13.81
N ASP A 554 18.38 -25.89 -14.16
CA ASP A 554 17.37 -25.37 -13.25
C ASP A 554 15.99 -25.71 -13.82
N ASN A 555 15.30 -26.62 -13.13
CA ASN A 555 14.03 -27.17 -13.57
C ASN A 555 13.02 -27.11 -12.41
N SER A 556 12.34 -25.96 -12.27
CA SER A 556 11.33 -25.77 -11.22
C SER A 556 9.89 -25.95 -11.71
N SER A 557 9.64 -25.96 -13.03
CA SER A 557 8.35 -25.69 -13.73
C SER A 557 8.10 -24.26 -14.16
N ALA A 558 8.98 -23.32 -13.79
CA ALA A 558 8.88 -21.92 -14.22
C ALA A 558 8.99 -21.75 -15.74
N GLU A 559 9.68 -22.69 -16.41
CA GLU A 559 9.86 -22.73 -17.86
C GLU A 559 8.90 -23.69 -18.57
N MET A 560 7.88 -24.22 -17.87
CA MET A 560 6.81 -24.97 -18.54
C MET A 560 6.03 -24.03 -19.47
N HIS A 561 5.80 -24.46 -20.71
CA HIS A 561 5.15 -23.65 -21.73
C HIS A 561 4.18 -24.48 -22.57
N THR A 562 3.45 -23.85 -23.49
CA THR A 562 2.36 -24.47 -24.27
C THR A 562 1.26 -24.99 -23.36
N THR A 563 0.71 -24.06 -22.59
CA THR A 563 -0.32 -24.24 -21.57
C THR A 563 -1.41 -23.16 -21.65
N ILE A 564 -2.61 -23.47 -21.19
CA ILE A 564 -3.68 -22.50 -20.95
C ILE A 564 -3.27 -21.62 -19.77
N TYR A 565 -3.44 -20.31 -19.91
CA TYR A 565 -3.06 -19.30 -18.92
C TYR A 565 -4.23 -18.45 -18.40
N SER A 566 -5.32 -18.34 -19.17
CA SER A 566 -6.51 -17.58 -18.75
C SER A 566 -7.79 -18.27 -19.24
N ILE A 567 -8.83 -18.26 -18.40
CA ILE A 567 -10.14 -18.90 -18.65
C ILE A 567 -11.24 -17.92 -18.26
N SER A 568 -12.25 -17.76 -19.12
CA SER A 568 -13.43 -16.93 -18.81
C SER A 568 -14.69 -17.54 -19.43
N GLU A 569 -15.63 -18.01 -18.60
CA GLU A 569 -16.98 -18.39 -19.05
C GLU A 569 -17.86 -17.13 -19.12
N SER A 570 -18.58 -16.96 -20.22
CA SER A 570 -19.47 -15.82 -20.42
C SER A 570 -20.59 -15.82 -19.38
N PRO A 571 -20.77 -14.75 -18.58
CA PRO A 571 -21.92 -14.62 -17.69
C PRO A 571 -23.24 -14.40 -18.46
N LYS A 572 -23.21 -14.21 -19.78
CA LYS A 572 -24.39 -14.01 -20.64
C LYS A 572 -24.82 -15.23 -21.42
N ALA A 573 -23.92 -16.19 -21.64
CA ALA A 573 -24.24 -17.41 -22.37
C ALA A 573 -23.51 -18.61 -21.76
N ALA A 574 -24.26 -19.45 -21.04
CA ALA A 574 -23.74 -20.69 -20.47
C ALA A 574 -23.11 -21.57 -21.55
N GLY A 575 -21.95 -22.17 -21.25
CA GLY A 575 -21.20 -22.99 -22.21
C GLY A 575 -20.44 -22.18 -23.28
N THR A 576 -20.50 -20.85 -23.26
CA THR A 576 -19.57 -20.00 -24.00
C THR A 576 -18.33 -19.72 -23.16
N ILE A 577 -17.19 -20.32 -23.53
CA ILE A 577 -15.96 -20.28 -22.73
C ILE A 577 -14.81 -19.80 -23.61
N TRP A 578 -14.10 -18.79 -23.12
CA TRP A 578 -12.91 -18.22 -23.72
C TRP A 578 -11.67 -18.72 -23.00
N VAL A 579 -10.62 -19.00 -23.77
CA VAL A 579 -9.32 -19.46 -23.28
C VAL A 579 -8.19 -18.68 -23.95
N GLY A 580 -7.22 -18.23 -23.15
CA GLY A 580 -5.94 -17.70 -23.61
C GLY A 580 -4.78 -18.63 -23.22
N THR A 581 -3.79 -18.79 -24.10
CA THR A 581 -2.59 -19.61 -23.84
C THR A 581 -1.33 -18.77 -23.75
N ASP A 582 -0.35 -19.30 -23.02
CA ASP A 582 0.97 -18.68 -22.85
C ASP A 582 1.75 -18.58 -24.17
N ASP A 583 1.46 -19.45 -25.14
CA ASP A 583 2.07 -19.49 -26.47
C ASP A 583 1.28 -18.76 -27.57
N GLY A 584 0.17 -18.12 -27.21
CA GLY A 584 -0.42 -17.03 -27.98
C GLY A 584 -1.79 -17.30 -28.59
N ASN A 585 -2.40 -18.45 -28.32
CA ASN A 585 -3.73 -18.77 -28.81
C ASN A 585 -4.83 -18.10 -27.98
N VAL A 586 -5.82 -17.52 -28.66
CA VAL A 586 -7.15 -17.21 -28.12
C VAL A 586 -8.15 -18.16 -28.76
N GLN A 587 -8.89 -18.90 -27.93
CA GLN A 587 -9.87 -19.88 -28.39
C GLN A 587 -11.22 -19.69 -27.70
N VAL A 588 -12.29 -20.05 -28.39
CA VAL A 588 -13.66 -19.99 -27.88
C VAL A 588 -14.45 -21.24 -28.24
N THR A 589 -15.25 -21.72 -27.30
CA THR A 589 -16.36 -22.66 -27.50
C THR A 589 -17.66 -21.93 -27.21
N THR A 590 -18.75 -22.30 -27.87
CA THR A 590 -20.12 -21.84 -27.57
C THR A 590 -21.06 -22.99 -27.21
N ASN A 591 -20.55 -24.22 -27.09
CA ASN A 591 -21.32 -25.44 -26.83
C ASN A 591 -20.77 -26.26 -25.66
N GLY A 592 -20.20 -25.59 -24.65
CA GLY A 592 -19.75 -26.25 -23.42
C GLY A 592 -18.52 -27.15 -23.57
N GLY A 593 -17.76 -26.97 -24.66
CA GLY A 593 -16.48 -27.64 -24.90
C GLY A 593 -16.51 -28.73 -25.97
N THR A 594 -17.66 -29.02 -26.59
CA THR A 594 -17.75 -30.05 -27.64
C THR A 594 -16.95 -29.67 -28.89
N SER A 595 -16.83 -28.37 -29.23
CA SER A 595 -15.99 -27.89 -30.33
C SER A 595 -15.37 -26.53 -30.02
N TRP A 596 -14.15 -26.30 -30.50
CA TRP A 596 -13.37 -25.09 -30.23
C TRP A 596 -12.96 -24.38 -31.52
N THR A 597 -12.98 -23.05 -31.50
CA THR A 597 -12.52 -22.19 -32.59
C THR A 597 -11.34 -21.36 -32.13
N ASN A 598 -10.20 -21.50 -32.82
CA ASN A 598 -9.04 -20.63 -32.61
C ASN A 598 -9.20 -19.33 -33.41
N VAL A 599 -9.32 -18.21 -32.70
CA VAL A 599 -9.60 -16.88 -33.26
C VAL A 599 -8.38 -15.97 -33.30
N THR A 600 -7.20 -16.47 -32.90
CA THR A 600 -5.95 -15.71 -32.74
C THR A 600 -5.56 -14.89 -33.98
N LYS A 601 -5.77 -15.44 -35.18
CA LYS A 601 -5.41 -14.76 -36.44
C LYS A 601 -6.10 -13.40 -36.59
N ALA A 602 -7.28 -13.22 -35.98
CA ALA A 602 -8.03 -11.98 -36.04
C ALA A 602 -7.41 -10.84 -35.21
N LEU A 603 -6.50 -11.14 -34.26
CA LEU A 603 -5.74 -10.14 -33.51
C LEU A 603 -4.71 -9.39 -34.38
N LYS A 604 -4.31 -9.97 -35.51
CA LYS A 604 -3.30 -9.41 -36.43
C LYS A 604 -1.97 -9.09 -35.73
N LEU A 605 -1.58 -9.93 -34.77
CA LEU A 605 -0.26 -9.93 -34.15
C LEU A 605 0.64 -10.98 -34.81
N GLY A 606 1.96 -10.77 -34.72
CA GLY A 606 2.94 -11.81 -35.09
C GLY A 606 2.83 -13.05 -34.19
N PRO A 607 3.58 -14.13 -34.47
CA PRO A 607 3.60 -15.31 -33.60
C PRO A 607 4.20 -14.98 -32.22
N ASP A 608 4.16 -15.97 -31.32
CA ASP A 608 4.84 -15.94 -30.01
C ASP A 608 4.34 -14.78 -29.12
N ASN A 609 3.07 -14.86 -28.73
CA ASN A 609 2.44 -13.94 -27.80
C ASN A 609 2.10 -14.66 -26.49
N TRP A 610 2.05 -13.95 -25.37
CA TRP A 610 1.48 -14.49 -24.14
C TRP A 610 0.09 -13.89 -23.94
N VAL A 611 -0.98 -14.69 -23.99
CA VAL A 611 -2.33 -14.18 -23.71
C VAL A 611 -2.51 -14.10 -22.19
N SER A 612 -2.21 -12.95 -21.62
CA SER A 612 -2.21 -12.70 -20.18
C SER A 612 -3.61 -12.70 -19.57
N TRP A 613 -4.64 -12.29 -20.32
CA TRP A 613 -6.02 -12.29 -19.84
C TRP A 613 -7.04 -12.42 -20.98
N VAL A 614 -8.10 -13.19 -20.72
CA VAL A 614 -9.36 -13.15 -21.48
C VAL A 614 -10.52 -12.83 -20.54
N GLU A 615 -11.38 -11.89 -20.92
CA GLU A 615 -12.55 -11.49 -20.13
C GLU A 615 -13.79 -11.49 -21.02
N ALA A 616 -14.72 -12.42 -20.81
CA ALA A 616 -16.02 -12.40 -21.46
C ALA A 616 -16.88 -11.25 -20.89
N SER A 617 -17.57 -10.52 -21.76
CA SER A 617 -18.35 -9.35 -21.35
C SER A 617 -19.50 -9.71 -20.41
N VAL A 618 -19.73 -8.83 -19.43
CA VAL A 618 -20.86 -8.87 -18.50
C VAL A 618 -22.13 -8.27 -19.11
N ALA A 619 -22.08 -7.80 -20.36
CA ALA A 619 -23.19 -7.16 -21.06
C ALA A 619 -23.62 -7.92 -22.32
N ASP A 620 -22.69 -8.53 -23.06
CA ASP A 620 -22.97 -9.17 -24.35
C ASP A 620 -22.24 -10.51 -24.52
N ALA A 621 -22.94 -11.53 -25.04
CA ALA A 621 -22.40 -12.88 -25.17
C ALA A 621 -21.32 -13.04 -26.27
N ASN A 622 -21.28 -12.12 -27.25
CA ASN A 622 -20.31 -12.15 -28.35
C ASN A 622 -19.10 -11.23 -28.12
N THR A 623 -19.10 -10.50 -27.01
CA THR A 623 -18.06 -9.55 -26.65
C THR A 623 -17.09 -10.17 -25.68
N ALA A 624 -15.79 -10.03 -25.97
CA ALA A 624 -14.72 -10.45 -25.08
C ALA A 624 -13.51 -9.52 -25.24
N TYR A 625 -12.80 -9.31 -24.14
CA TYR A 625 -11.58 -8.52 -24.07
C TYR A 625 -10.37 -9.43 -23.91
N VAL A 626 -9.25 -9.04 -24.51
CA VAL A 626 -8.00 -9.82 -24.51
C VAL A 626 -6.83 -8.89 -24.21
N THR A 627 -6.02 -9.25 -23.21
CA THR A 627 -4.69 -8.65 -23.01
C THR A 627 -3.61 -9.58 -23.52
N VAL A 628 -2.58 -9.01 -24.13
CA VAL A 628 -1.44 -9.74 -24.66
C VAL A 628 -0.15 -9.13 -24.11
N ASP A 629 0.65 -9.96 -23.47
CA ASP A 629 1.94 -9.60 -22.93
C ASP A 629 3.06 -10.04 -23.89
N ARG A 630 3.90 -9.07 -24.27
CA ARG A 630 5.05 -9.25 -25.16
C ARG A 630 6.36 -8.79 -24.52
N HIS A 631 6.39 -8.50 -23.21
CA HIS A 631 7.60 -8.04 -22.54
C HIS A 631 8.72 -9.09 -22.59
N MET A 632 8.35 -10.38 -22.67
CA MET A 632 9.28 -11.49 -22.87
C MET A 632 10.00 -11.50 -24.24
N TRP A 633 9.67 -10.54 -25.12
CA TRP A 633 10.36 -10.26 -26.38
C TRP A 633 10.88 -8.81 -26.46
N GLY A 634 10.90 -8.09 -25.32
CA GLY A 634 11.36 -6.70 -25.23
C GLY A 634 10.31 -5.65 -25.61
N ASP A 635 9.05 -6.05 -25.77
CA ASP A 635 7.94 -5.14 -26.10
C ASP A 635 7.09 -4.86 -24.86
N PHE A 636 7.26 -3.67 -24.28
CA PHE A 636 6.61 -3.24 -23.04
C PHE A 636 5.27 -2.52 -23.26
N ALA A 637 4.73 -2.52 -24.49
CA ALA A 637 3.48 -1.82 -24.77
C ALA A 637 2.24 -2.56 -24.21
N PRO A 638 1.20 -1.83 -23.77
CA PRO A 638 -0.04 -2.43 -23.30
C PRO A 638 -0.88 -2.92 -24.50
N HIS A 639 -0.76 -4.18 -24.92
CA HIS A 639 -1.61 -4.70 -25.99
C HIS A 639 -2.95 -5.18 -25.47
N VAL A 640 -4.01 -4.42 -25.76
CA VAL A 640 -5.38 -4.72 -25.32
C VAL A 640 -6.31 -4.70 -26.53
N PHE A 641 -7.20 -5.69 -26.61
CA PHE A 641 -8.13 -5.87 -27.72
C PHE A 641 -9.54 -6.19 -27.23
N VAL A 642 -10.51 -5.93 -28.08
CA VAL A 642 -11.91 -6.33 -27.91
C VAL A 642 -12.43 -6.96 -29.19
N THR A 643 -13.15 -8.07 -29.07
CA THR A 643 -14.05 -8.60 -30.08
C THR A 643 -15.47 -8.25 -29.70
N ARG A 644 -16.35 -8.03 -30.69
CA ARG A 644 -17.80 -7.84 -30.50
C ARG A 644 -18.64 -8.80 -31.36
N ASP A 645 -17.99 -9.75 -32.02
CA ASP A 645 -18.62 -10.64 -33.01
C ASP A 645 -18.24 -12.12 -32.81
N GLY A 646 -17.91 -12.49 -31.56
CA GLY A 646 -17.52 -13.86 -31.22
C GLY A 646 -16.13 -14.24 -31.69
N GLY A 647 -15.24 -13.27 -31.90
CA GLY A 647 -13.82 -13.47 -32.23
C GLY A 647 -13.53 -13.46 -33.73
N LYS A 648 -14.50 -13.08 -34.57
CA LYS A 648 -14.27 -12.96 -36.03
C LYS A 648 -13.40 -11.74 -36.34
N GLY A 649 -13.48 -10.69 -35.52
CA GLY A 649 -12.66 -9.49 -35.62
C GLY A 649 -12.27 -8.92 -34.26
N PHE A 650 -11.08 -8.33 -34.18
CA PHE A 650 -10.61 -7.61 -33.00
C PHE A 650 -10.29 -6.15 -33.31
N THR A 651 -10.72 -5.27 -32.40
CA THR A 651 -10.31 -3.87 -32.35
C THR A 651 -9.30 -3.69 -31.23
N ARG A 652 -8.18 -3.02 -31.51
CA ARG A 652 -7.20 -2.68 -30.49
C ARG A 652 -7.70 -1.50 -29.65
N LEU A 653 -7.75 -1.67 -28.33
CA LEU A 653 -8.10 -0.63 -27.35
C LEU A 653 -6.86 0.07 -26.79
N ALA A 654 -5.76 -0.66 -26.63
CA ALA A 654 -4.48 -0.11 -26.23
C ALA A 654 -3.30 -0.75 -26.99
N GLY A 655 -2.23 0.03 -27.17
CA GLY A 655 -0.97 -0.42 -27.75
C GLY A 655 0.12 0.67 -27.71
N PRO A 656 1.21 0.52 -28.47
CA PRO A 656 2.36 1.43 -28.43
C PRO A 656 2.02 2.92 -28.68
N ALA A 657 0.96 3.20 -29.46
CA ALA A 657 0.54 4.56 -29.81
C ALA A 657 -0.51 5.14 -28.85
N THR A 658 -0.97 4.39 -27.85
CA THR A 658 -2.03 4.83 -26.94
C THR A 658 -1.45 5.80 -25.92
N ALA A 659 -1.85 7.06 -26.00
CA ALA A 659 -1.43 8.08 -25.05
C ALA A 659 -1.96 7.76 -23.64
N GLY A 660 -1.09 7.94 -22.63
CA GLY A 660 -1.49 7.90 -21.23
C GLY A 660 -1.57 6.51 -20.59
N VAL A 661 -1.38 5.41 -21.33
CA VAL A 661 -1.27 4.04 -20.76
C VAL A 661 0.18 3.57 -20.85
N ARG A 662 0.72 3.00 -19.78
CA ARG A 662 2.13 2.57 -19.69
C ARG A 662 2.23 1.17 -19.07
N GLY A 663 3.28 0.44 -19.46
CA GLY A 663 3.52 -0.93 -18.99
C GLY A 663 2.72 -1.96 -19.77
N TYR A 664 3.22 -3.19 -19.82
CA TYR A 664 2.47 -4.31 -20.38
C TYR A 664 1.24 -4.60 -19.52
N ALA A 665 0.19 -5.09 -20.17
CA ALA A 665 -1.11 -5.32 -19.55
C ALA A 665 -1.12 -6.70 -18.86
N HIS A 666 -1.55 -6.74 -17.60
CA HIS A 666 -1.77 -7.99 -16.87
C HIS A 666 -3.22 -8.44 -16.98
N VAL A 667 -4.16 -7.54 -16.67
CA VAL A 667 -5.59 -7.86 -16.52
C VAL A 667 -6.46 -6.76 -17.10
N ILE A 668 -7.61 -7.14 -17.67
CA ILE A 668 -8.69 -6.20 -18.00
C ILE A 668 -10.01 -6.69 -17.43
N LYS A 669 -10.75 -5.81 -16.76
CA LYS A 669 -12.10 -6.06 -16.23
C LYS A 669 -13.10 -5.05 -16.77
N GLU A 670 -14.26 -5.54 -17.19
CA GLU A 670 -15.42 -4.71 -17.48
C GLU A 670 -16.19 -4.43 -16.19
N ASP A 671 -16.65 -3.18 -15.99
CA ASP A 671 -17.46 -2.85 -14.82
C ASP A 671 -18.80 -3.60 -14.84
N ARG A 672 -19.14 -4.21 -13.70
CA ARG A 672 -20.30 -5.11 -13.58
C ARG A 672 -21.66 -4.45 -13.84
N VAL A 673 -21.75 -3.12 -13.68
CA VAL A 673 -23.00 -2.35 -13.83
C VAL A 673 -22.99 -1.50 -15.11
N SER A 674 -21.84 -0.92 -15.45
CA SER A 674 -21.67 0.01 -16.56
C SER A 674 -20.58 -0.48 -17.53
N PRO A 675 -20.93 -1.28 -18.55
CA PRO A 675 -19.95 -1.88 -19.47
C PRO A 675 -19.13 -0.87 -20.30
N ASN A 676 -19.46 0.42 -20.22
CA ASN A 676 -18.64 1.49 -20.77
C ASN A 676 -17.33 1.71 -19.99
N ILE A 677 -17.26 1.24 -18.74
CA ILE A 677 -16.10 1.40 -17.88
C ILE A 677 -15.25 0.14 -17.94
N LEU A 678 -13.96 0.32 -18.21
CA LEU A 678 -12.96 -0.73 -18.25
C LEU A 678 -11.84 -0.40 -17.25
N TYR A 679 -11.45 -1.39 -16.45
CA TYR A 679 -10.33 -1.34 -15.53
C TYR A 679 -9.18 -2.14 -16.12
N LEU A 680 -8.03 -1.50 -16.34
CA LEU A 680 -6.83 -2.11 -16.91
C LEU A 680 -5.71 -2.09 -15.87
N GLY A 681 -5.34 -3.27 -15.38
CA GLY A 681 -4.16 -3.47 -14.55
C GLY A 681 -2.93 -3.68 -15.42
N THR A 682 -1.88 -2.91 -15.18
CA THR A 682 -0.60 -2.98 -15.91
C THR A 682 0.56 -3.12 -14.94
N GLU A 683 1.76 -3.30 -15.47
CA GLU A 683 3.00 -3.30 -14.68
C GLU A 683 3.21 -2.00 -13.87
N PHE A 684 2.63 -0.88 -14.28
CA PHE A 684 2.86 0.44 -13.66
C PHE A 684 1.60 1.10 -13.10
N GLY A 685 0.59 0.31 -12.75
CA GLY A 685 -0.60 0.78 -12.03
C GLY A 685 -1.92 0.43 -12.69
N LEU A 686 -2.97 1.12 -12.24
CA LEU A 686 -4.34 0.98 -12.71
C LEU A 686 -4.70 2.12 -13.68
N PHE A 687 -5.25 1.76 -14.84
CA PHE A 687 -5.80 2.69 -15.82
C PHE A 687 -7.29 2.44 -15.99
N ILE A 688 -8.07 3.51 -16.09
CA ILE A 688 -9.53 3.43 -16.19
C ILE A 688 -9.97 4.13 -17.47
N SER A 689 -10.72 3.41 -18.29
CA SER A 689 -11.49 3.95 -19.40
C SER A 689 -12.93 4.12 -18.99
N ARG A 690 -13.61 5.19 -19.41
CA ARG A 690 -15.06 5.39 -19.21
C ARG A 690 -15.87 5.39 -20.51
N ASP A 691 -15.23 5.06 -21.63
CA ASP A 691 -15.79 5.15 -22.99
C ASP A 691 -15.44 3.92 -23.84
N THR A 692 -15.50 2.72 -23.24
CA THR A 692 -15.24 1.42 -23.88
C THR A 692 -13.84 1.26 -24.48
N GLY A 693 -12.85 1.95 -23.90
CA GLY A 693 -11.43 1.84 -24.23
C GLY A 693 -10.94 2.86 -25.25
N ALA A 694 -11.74 3.89 -25.56
CA ALA A 694 -11.34 4.95 -26.49
C ALA A 694 -10.35 5.92 -25.84
N THR A 695 -10.53 6.24 -24.55
CA THR A 695 -9.60 7.06 -23.76
C THR A 695 -9.33 6.43 -22.39
N TRP A 696 -8.11 6.66 -21.88
CA TRP A 696 -7.64 6.07 -20.63
C TRP A 696 -7.09 7.13 -19.69
N GLU A 697 -7.40 7.01 -18.41
CA GLU A 697 -6.87 7.84 -17.33
C GLU A 697 -6.14 6.96 -16.31
N GLU A 698 -4.91 7.33 -15.93
CA GLU A 698 -4.18 6.68 -14.83
C GLU A 698 -4.88 6.98 -13.49
N PHE A 699 -5.25 5.95 -12.74
CA PHE A 699 -5.79 6.08 -11.41
C PHE A 699 -4.65 6.23 -10.41
N ARG A 700 -4.42 7.46 -9.95
CA ARG A 700 -3.26 7.80 -9.11
C ARG A 700 -3.66 8.73 -7.94
N PRO A 701 -4.43 8.24 -6.97
CA PRO A 701 -4.61 8.95 -5.71
C PRO A 701 -3.26 9.10 -4.99
N GLY A 702 -3.15 10.09 -4.10
CA GLY A 702 -1.86 10.51 -3.53
C GLY A 702 -1.09 9.46 -2.72
N ASN A 703 -1.72 8.33 -2.37
CA ASN A 703 -1.17 7.22 -1.60
C ASN A 703 -1.01 5.92 -2.40
N PHE A 704 -1.40 5.86 -3.69
CA PHE A 704 -1.26 4.64 -4.50
C PHE A 704 -0.03 4.72 -5.42
N PRO A 705 0.95 3.82 -5.27
CA PRO A 705 2.17 3.85 -6.06
C PRO A 705 1.98 3.25 -7.46
N ALA A 706 2.96 3.47 -8.35
CA ALA A 706 3.03 2.86 -9.68
C ALA A 706 3.45 1.37 -9.62
N VAL A 707 2.69 0.57 -8.86
CA VAL A 707 2.90 -0.87 -8.64
C VAL A 707 2.12 -1.69 -9.66
N ALA A 708 2.63 -2.87 -10.01
CA ALA A 708 1.91 -3.81 -10.88
C ALA A 708 0.57 -4.21 -10.26
N VAL A 709 -0.52 -4.02 -11.02
CA VAL A 709 -1.86 -4.51 -10.68
C VAL A 709 -2.13 -5.75 -11.52
N ARG A 710 -2.06 -6.94 -10.88
CA ARG A 710 -2.11 -8.22 -11.59
C ARG A 710 -3.52 -8.80 -11.71
N ASP A 711 -4.41 -8.48 -10.78
CA ASP A 711 -5.81 -8.91 -10.83
C ASP A 711 -6.74 -7.93 -10.11
N ILE A 712 -8.03 -7.98 -10.44
CA ILE A 712 -9.06 -7.06 -9.99
C ILE A 712 -10.37 -7.83 -9.71
N ALA A 713 -10.88 -7.72 -8.49
CA ALA A 713 -12.18 -8.24 -8.09
C ALA A 713 -13.20 -7.11 -7.85
N GLN A 714 -14.48 -7.38 -8.12
CA GLN A 714 -15.59 -6.45 -7.95
C GLN A 714 -16.61 -7.01 -6.96
N SER A 715 -16.96 -6.25 -5.93
CA SER A 715 -18.01 -6.63 -4.97
C SER A 715 -19.36 -6.78 -5.66
N LYS A 716 -20.09 -7.85 -5.33
CA LYS A 716 -21.46 -8.08 -5.85
C LYS A 716 -22.52 -7.35 -5.02
N LYS A 717 -22.31 -7.32 -3.69
CA LYS A 717 -23.21 -6.69 -2.72
C LYS A 717 -22.93 -5.19 -2.55
N GLY A 718 -21.67 -4.79 -2.68
CA GLY A 718 -21.24 -3.39 -2.70
C GLY A 718 -20.79 -2.95 -4.09
N ASP A 719 -20.23 -1.75 -4.19
CA ASP A 719 -19.61 -1.22 -5.41
C ASP A 719 -18.09 -1.08 -5.24
N ASP A 720 -17.47 -1.92 -4.43
CA ASP A 720 -16.02 -1.84 -4.17
C ASP A 720 -15.21 -2.53 -5.27
N LEU A 721 -14.05 -1.96 -5.58
CA LEU A 721 -13.04 -2.53 -6.47
C LEU A 721 -11.81 -2.94 -5.64
N VAL A 722 -11.47 -4.23 -5.66
CA VAL A 722 -10.35 -4.81 -4.92
C VAL A 722 -9.22 -5.13 -5.88
N LEU A 723 -8.01 -4.64 -5.57
CA LEU A 723 -6.83 -4.75 -6.43
C LEU A 723 -5.79 -5.68 -5.80
N ALA A 724 -5.41 -6.75 -6.49
CA ALA A 724 -4.19 -7.49 -6.20
C ALA A 724 -2.99 -6.75 -6.79
N THR A 725 -2.15 -6.20 -5.92
CA THR A 725 -0.87 -5.63 -6.35
C THR A 725 0.25 -6.61 -6.12
N HIS A 726 1.18 -6.65 -7.06
CA HIS A 726 2.37 -7.47 -6.95
C HIS A 726 3.49 -6.63 -6.32
N GLY A 727 3.45 -6.46 -5.00
CA GLY A 727 4.50 -5.76 -4.23
C GLY A 727 3.99 -4.73 -3.22
N ARG A 728 2.67 -4.45 -3.14
CA ARG A 728 2.09 -3.49 -2.18
C ARG A 728 0.81 -4.00 -1.51
N GLY A 729 0.61 -5.32 -1.48
CA GLY A 729 -0.56 -5.95 -0.86
C GLY A 729 -1.87 -5.73 -1.64
N ILE A 730 -2.99 -5.80 -0.93
CA ILE A 730 -4.34 -5.58 -1.43
C ILE A 730 -4.76 -4.13 -1.17
N TRP A 731 -5.39 -3.55 -2.18
CA TRP A 731 -6.00 -2.23 -2.10
C TRP A 731 -7.49 -2.28 -2.42
N VAL A 732 -8.26 -1.41 -1.79
CA VAL A 732 -9.72 -1.30 -2.01
C VAL A 732 -10.06 0.13 -2.38
N ILE A 733 -10.72 0.31 -3.53
CA ILE A 733 -11.45 1.53 -3.87
C ILE A 733 -12.88 1.30 -3.40
N ASP A 734 -13.23 1.90 -2.26
CA ASP A 734 -14.58 1.81 -1.72
C ASP A 734 -15.54 2.60 -2.63
N ASP A 735 -16.61 1.96 -3.09
CA ASP A 735 -17.66 2.51 -3.96
C ASP A 735 -17.15 3.14 -5.29
N VAL A 736 -17.26 2.43 -6.41
CA VAL A 736 -16.97 2.95 -7.75
C VAL A 736 -18.18 3.59 -8.43
N SER A 737 -19.36 3.63 -7.79
CA SER A 737 -20.56 4.21 -8.40
C SER A 737 -20.39 5.66 -8.87
N PRO A 738 -19.55 6.53 -8.24
CA PRO A 738 -19.34 7.87 -8.77
C PRO A 738 -18.63 7.90 -10.13
N LEU A 739 -17.83 6.88 -10.48
CA LEU A 739 -17.26 6.77 -11.84
C LEU A 739 -18.36 6.57 -12.88
N ARG A 740 -19.37 5.76 -12.55
CA ARG A 740 -20.54 5.49 -13.40
C ARG A 740 -21.41 6.74 -13.61
N ALA A 741 -21.35 7.67 -12.65
CA ALA A 741 -22.03 8.95 -12.71
C ALA A 741 -21.29 10.02 -13.54
N LEU A 742 -20.01 9.83 -13.90
CA LEU A 742 -19.22 10.77 -14.72
C LEU A 742 -19.56 10.71 -16.22
N LYS A 743 -20.82 11.04 -16.54
CA LYS A 743 -21.33 11.16 -17.92
C LYS A 743 -21.03 12.55 -18.49
N ALA A 744 -21.35 12.76 -19.77
CA ALA A 744 -21.10 14.01 -20.47
C ALA A 744 -21.72 15.23 -19.75
N GLU A 745 -22.93 15.07 -19.21
CA GLU A 745 -23.63 16.14 -18.48
C GLU A 745 -22.90 16.49 -17.16
N THR A 746 -22.47 15.47 -16.41
CA THR A 746 -21.72 15.63 -15.16
C THR A 746 -20.38 16.32 -15.39
N LEU A 747 -19.64 15.90 -16.43
CA LEU A 747 -18.34 16.48 -16.80
C LEU A 747 -18.46 17.92 -17.31
N ALA A 748 -19.60 18.27 -17.91
CA ALA A 748 -19.87 19.63 -18.37
C ALA A 748 -20.19 20.60 -17.21
N ALA A 749 -20.73 20.11 -16.09
CA ALA A 749 -21.16 20.89 -14.95
C ALA A 749 -19.99 21.54 -14.19
N ASN A 750 -20.14 22.81 -13.77
CA ASN A 750 -19.12 23.54 -13.02
C ASN A 750 -18.80 22.88 -11.65
N ALA A 751 -19.84 22.42 -10.97
CA ALA A 751 -19.80 21.48 -9.87
C ALA A 751 -21.17 20.82 -9.74
N VAL A 752 -21.20 19.54 -9.35
CA VAL A 752 -22.45 18.80 -9.19
C VAL A 752 -22.29 17.71 -8.13
N LEU A 753 -23.28 17.58 -7.25
CA LEU A 753 -23.36 16.48 -6.31
C LEU A 753 -23.66 15.17 -7.05
N ILE A 754 -23.01 14.10 -6.63
CA ILE A 754 -23.29 12.76 -7.13
C ILE A 754 -24.05 12.01 -6.04
N ALA A 755 -25.27 11.59 -6.35
CA ALA A 755 -26.07 10.78 -5.44
C ALA A 755 -25.38 9.43 -5.21
N GLY A 756 -25.17 9.08 -3.94
CA GLY A 756 -24.68 7.77 -3.53
C GLY A 756 -25.82 6.83 -3.13
N PRO A 757 -25.52 5.55 -2.88
CA PRO A 757 -26.48 4.62 -2.30
C PRO A 757 -26.87 5.03 -0.87
N PRO A 758 -27.92 4.41 -0.28
CA PRO A 758 -28.19 4.53 1.15
C PRO A 758 -26.95 4.20 1.98
N VAL A 759 -26.70 5.00 3.02
CA VAL A 759 -25.57 4.81 3.93
C VAL A 759 -26.05 4.13 5.20
N GLU A 760 -25.44 2.99 5.50
CA GLU A 760 -25.70 2.23 6.72
C GLU A 760 -24.89 2.79 7.89
N GLN A 761 -25.55 3.09 9.01
CA GLN A 761 -24.88 3.41 10.27
C GLN A 761 -24.33 2.13 10.90
N ARG A 762 -23.18 1.67 10.40
CA ARG A 762 -22.53 0.45 10.91
C ARG A 762 -22.28 0.54 12.42
N ILE A 763 -22.65 -0.51 13.15
CA ILE A 763 -22.41 -0.64 14.59
C ILE A 763 -20.91 -0.60 14.83
N GLN A 764 -20.47 0.36 15.64
CA GLN A 764 -19.07 0.49 16.04
C GLN A 764 -18.81 -0.44 17.22
N GLY A 765 -17.76 -1.25 17.12
CA GLY A 765 -17.29 -2.13 18.17
C GLY A 765 -15.89 -1.75 18.63
N ASN A 766 -15.47 -2.33 19.76
CA ASN A 766 -14.06 -2.38 20.11
C ASN A 766 -13.53 -3.78 19.78
N GLY A 767 -12.38 -3.86 19.12
CA GLY A 767 -11.76 -5.11 18.74
C GLY A 767 -10.25 -4.95 18.61
N GLY A 768 -9.54 -6.06 18.79
CA GLY A 768 -8.07 -6.08 18.74
C GLY A 768 -7.42 -5.77 20.09
N TRP A 769 -6.09 -5.69 20.08
CA TRP A 769 -5.24 -5.39 21.24
C TRP A 769 -4.09 -4.48 20.80
N SER A 770 -3.53 -3.72 21.74
CA SER A 770 -2.34 -2.91 21.46
C SER A 770 -1.12 -3.82 21.33
N ALA A 771 -0.73 -4.16 20.11
CA ALA A 771 0.45 -4.97 19.82
C ALA A 771 1.76 -4.15 19.73
N GLY A 772 1.68 -2.83 19.94
CA GLY A 772 2.80 -1.90 19.77
C GLY A 772 2.99 -1.39 18.35
N ASP A 773 3.93 -0.47 18.17
CA ASP A 773 4.12 0.28 16.91
C ASP A 773 4.74 -0.56 15.77
N ALA A 774 5.25 -1.75 16.08
CA ALA A 774 5.79 -2.70 15.11
C ALA A 774 4.73 -3.56 14.41
N MET A 775 3.45 -3.36 14.68
CA MET A 775 2.38 -4.06 13.98
C MET A 775 1.81 -3.19 12.86
N TYR A 776 1.69 -3.76 11.66
CA TYR A 776 0.92 -3.13 10.59
C TYR A 776 -0.58 -3.25 10.86
N VAL A 777 -1.32 -2.17 10.59
CA VAL A 777 -2.78 -2.13 10.68
C VAL A 777 -3.33 -1.54 9.39
N GLY A 778 -3.99 -2.39 8.60
CA GLY A 778 -4.69 -2.00 7.39
C GLY A 778 -5.89 -1.09 7.69
N GLN A 779 -6.20 -0.20 6.76
CA GLN A 779 -7.26 0.80 6.94
C GLN A 779 -8.66 0.21 6.69
N ASN A 780 -9.61 0.55 7.57
CA ASN A 780 -11.03 0.31 7.35
C ASN A 780 -11.63 1.27 6.32
N PRO A 781 -12.82 0.94 5.74
CA PRO A 781 -13.65 1.94 5.10
C PRO A 781 -14.08 3.03 6.09
N SER A 782 -14.58 4.16 5.58
CA SER A 782 -15.07 5.24 6.44
C SER A 782 -16.29 4.81 7.25
N ASP A 783 -16.34 5.19 8.53
CA ASP A 783 -17.49 4.99 9.43
C ASP A 783 -18.59 6.06 9.28
N GLY A 784 -18.39 7.02 8.37
CA GLY A 784 -19.29 8.12 8.06
C GLY A 784 -19.91 8.03 6.67
N ALA A 785 -20.90 8.89 6.39
CA ALA A 785 -21.47 9.03 5.06
C ALA A 785 -20.49 9.75 4.12
N VAL A 786 -20.04 9.05 3.08
CA VAL A 786 -19.14 9.60 2.06
C VAL A 786 -19.94 10.39 1.03
N ILE A 787 -19.83 11.71 1.10
CA ILE A 787 -20.49 12.64 0.17
C ILE A 787 -19.58 12.91 -1.01
N THR A 788 -20.06 12.60 -2.22
CA THR A 788 -19.27 12.74 -3.45
C THR A 788 -19.80 13.88 -4.33
N TYR A 789 -18.89 14.67 -4.91
CA TYR A 789 -19.21 15.63 -5.94
C TYR A 789 -18.09 15.79 -6.96
N TYR A 790 -18.46 16.21 -8.16
CA TYR A 790 -17.53 16.52 -9.23
C TYR A 790 -17.29 18.03 -9.35
N GLN A 791 -16.07 18.41 -9.71
CA GLN A 791 -15.72 19.78 -10.11
C GLN A 791 -14.95 19.80 -11.43
N LYS A 792 -15.45 20.52 -12.43
CA LYS A 792 -14.78 20.67 -13.72
C LYS A 792 -13.41 21.34 -13.64
N ALA A 793 -13.25 22.27 -12.70
CA ALA A 793 -12.02 23.01 -12.48
C ALA A 793 -11.77 23.24 -10.98
N ARG A 794 -10.50 23.46 -10.63
CA ARG A 794 -10.09 23.80 -9.27
C ARG A 794 -10.84 25.03 -8.76
N HIS A 795 -11.39 24.97 -7.55
CA HIS A 795 -12.09 26.09 -6.94
C HIS A 795 -11.10 27.11 -6.37
N VAL A 796 -11.07 28.32 -6.95
CA VAL A 796 -10.15 29.39 -6.56
C VAL A 796 -10.84 30.68 -6.12
N ILE A 797 -12.07 30.96 -6.59
CA ILE A 797 -12.79 32.22 -6.35
C ILE A 797 -14.20 31.94 -5.83
N GLY A 798 -14.65 32.74 -4.86
CA GLY A 798 -16.01 32.70 -4.32
C GLY A 798 -16.21 31.67 -3.20
N ARG A 799 -17.36 31.75 -2.52
CA ARG A 799 -17.73 30.82 -1.45
C ARG A 799 -18.26 29.51 -2.05
N MET A 800 -17.83 28.38 -1.48
CA MET A 800 -18.35 27.06 -1.76
C MET A 800 -18.73 26.40 -0.43
N LYS A 801 -19.99 25.99 -0.31
CA LYS A 801 -20.55 25.35 0.89
C LYS A 801 -21.07 23.97 0.56
N LEU A 802 -20.90 23.04 1.50
CA LEU A 802 -21.55 21.75 1.50
C LEU A 802 -22.32 21.63 2.81
N GLU A 803 -23.64 21.51 2.76
CA GLU A 803 -24.53 21.53 3.92
C GLU A 803 -25.32 20.22 3.97
N ILE A 804 -25.49 19.66 5.16
CA ILE A 804 -26.41 18.57 5.44
C ILE A 804 -27.67 19.16 6.07
N ILE A 805 -28.81 18.90 5.46
CA ILE A 805 -30.12 19.40 5.88
C ILE A 805 -30.94 18.21 6.40
N GLY A 806 -31.49 18.37 7.60
CA GLY A 806 -32.29 17.36 8.28
C GLY A 806 -33.68 17.19 7.66
N PRO A 807 -34.41 16.12 8.04
CA PRO A 807 -35.81 15.92 7.63
C PRO A 807 -36.75 17.07 8.04
N ASP A 808 -36.37 17.85 9.04
CA ASP A 808 -37.08 19.03 9.54
C ASP A 808 -36.77 20.32 8.76
N GLY A 809 -35.88 20.26 7.76
CA GLY A 809 -35.46 21.39 6.93
C GLY A 809 -34.33 22.23 7.52
N ASN A 810 -33.82 21.89 8.71
CA ASN A 810 -32.73 22.63 9.35
C ASN A 810 -31.36 22.15 8.89
N VAL A 811 -30.38 23.07 8.84
CA VAL A 811 -28.98 22.69 8.58
C VAL A 811 -28.41 21.97 9.81
N VAL A 812 -28.11 20.68 9.64
CA VAL A 812 -27.46 19.83 10.65
C VAL A 812 -25.98 20.18 10.77
N GLU A 813 -25.28 20.27 9.64
CA GLU A 813 -23.84 20.55 9.59
C GLU A 813 -23.40 21.20 8.26
N GLU A 814 -22.47 22.16 8.31
CA GLU A 814 -21.72 22.66 7.12
C GLU A 814 -20.36 21.93 7.08
N LEU A 815 -20.16 21.09 6.06
CA LEU A 815 -18.96 20.27 5.87
C LEU A 815 -17.85 21.03 5.13
N PRO A 816 -16.58 20.73 5.41
CA PRO A 816 -15.46 21.33 4.68
C PRO A 816 -15.47 20.87 3.22
N THR A 817 -15.38 21.82 2.29
CA THR A 817 -15.28 21.54 0.85
C THR A 817 -13.82 21.37 0.41
N SER A 818 -13.59 20.42 -0.48
CA SER A 818 -12.35 20.29 -1.24
C SER A 818 -12.41 21.20 -2.46
N LYS A 819 -11.26 21.79 -2.79
CA LYS A 819 -11.11 22.71 -3.91
C LYS A 819 -10.54 22.03 -5.16
N ARG A 820 -10.31 20.71 -5.14
CA ARG A 820 -9.64 19.98 -6.23
C ARG A 820 -10.55 19.83 -7.45
N LYS A 821 -9.94 19.83 -8.63
CA LYS A 821 -10.58 19.41 -9.89
C LYS A 821 -10.90 17.91 -9.82
N GLY A 822 -11.96 17.48 -10.51
CA GLY A 822 -12.41 16.10 -10.61
C GLY A 822 -13.36 15.69 -9.49
N LEU A 823 -13.43 14.38 -9.23
CA LEU A 823 -14.16 13.83 -8.08
C LEU A 823 -13.57 14.35 -6.76
N ASN A 824 -14.45 14.56 -5.79
CA ASN A 824 -14.11 14.96 -4.44
C ASN A 824 -15.01 14.21 -3.47
N ARG A 825 -14.44 13.69 -2.39
CA ARG A 825 -15.15 12.98 -1.33
C ARG A 825 -14.97 13.68 0.01
N VAL A 826 -16.06 13.86 0.73
CA VAL A 826 -16.10 14.48 2.06
C VAL A 826 -16.94 13.59 2.96
N VAL A 827 -16.43 13.27 4.15
CA VAL A 827 -17.10 12.39 5.09
C VAL A 827 -17.94 13.21 6.06
N TRP A 828 -19.21 12.85 6.20
CA TRP A 828 -20.07 13.29 7.30
C TRP A 828 -20.11 12.21 8.38
N SER A 829 -19.73 12.54 9.61
CA SER A 829 -19.70 11.59 10.73
C SER A 829 -21.08 11.02 11.12
N MET A 830 -22.17 11.57 10.58
CA MET A 830 -23.55 11.25 10.94
C MET A 830 -23.83 11.42 12.45
N ARG A 831 -23.12 12.34 13.10
CA ARG A 831 -23.29 12.67 14.52
C ARG A 831 -23.83 14.07 14.68
N THR A 832 -24.61 14.27 15.73
CA THR A 832 -24.96 15.61 16.20
C THR A 832 -23.73 16.29 16.80
N LYS A 833 -23.82 17.60 17.06
CA LYS A 833 -22.79 18.29 17.85
C LYS A 833 -22.70 17.70 19.26
N PRO A 834 -21.48 17.56 19.82
CA PRO A 834 -21.31 17.06 21.19
C PRO A 834 -22.03 17.96 22.22
N PRO A 835 -22.37 17.41 23.40
CA PRO A 835 -22.86 18.20 24.52
C PRO A 835 -21.90 19.36 24.86
N VAL A 836 -22.47 20.50 25.28
CA VAL A 836 -21.67 21.59 25.84
C VAL A 836 -21.55 21.36 27.34
N VAL A 837 -20.36 20.96 27.76
CA VAL A 837 -20.07 20.60 29.16
C VAL A 837 -19.40 21.76 29.91
N PRO A 838 -19.66 21.93 31.22
CA PRO A 838 -18.97 22.93 32.02
C PRO A 838 -17.47 22.62 32.12
N PRO A 839 -16.59 23.64 32.13
CA PRO A 839 -15.16 23.45 32.39
C PRO A 839 -14.90 22.90 33.80
N ALA A 840 -13.94 21.98 33.94
CA ALA A 840 -13.56 21.34 35.20
C ALA A 840 -12.09 20.90 35.17
N ALA A 841 -11.57 20.46 36.33
CA ALA A 841 -10.22 19.91 36.45
C ALA A 841 -10.07 18.51 35.80
N SER A 842 -11.18 17.78 35.59
CA SER A 842 -11.22 16.46 34.96
C SER A 842 -11.76 16.49 33.51
N ILE A 843 -11.44 15.47 32.72
CA ILE A 843 -11.99 15.30 31.36
C ILE A 843 -13.38 14.61 31.42
N ALA A 844 -14.36 15.16 30.69
CA ALA A 844 -15.65 14.51 30.42
C ALA A 844 -15.52 13.76 29.08
N GLY A 845 -15.08 12.51 29.14
CA GLY A 845 -14.65 11.74 27.97
C GLY A 845 -15.78 11.33 27.04
N ASN A 846 -16.98 11.04 27.58
CA ASN A 846 -18.11 10.58 26.77
C ASN A 846 -18.76 11.73 25.99
N SER A 847 -18.74 12.93 26.57
CA SER A 847 -19.36 14.14 26.00
C SER A 847 -18.49 14.84 24.96
N ILE A 848 -17.33 14.29 24.58
CA ILE A 848 -16.53 14.81 23.44
C ILE A 848 -17.15 14.42 22.09
N VAL A 849 -18.07 13.46 22.07
CA VAL A 849 -18.79 13.00 20.87
C VAL A 849 -20.29 13.25 21.00
N GLY A 850 -20.91 13.66 19.90
CA GLY A 850 -22.36 13.69 19.79
C GLY A 850 -22.93 12.30 19.50
N GLN A 851 -24.18 12.07 19.93
CA GLN A 851 -24.91 10.88 19.51
C GLN A 851 -25.16 10.91 18.00
N ARG A 852 -25.30 9.73 17.39
CA ARG A 852 -25.61 9.60 15.97
C ARG A 852 -26.99 10.16 15.66
N VAL A 853 -27.15 10.69 14.46
CA VAL A 853 -28.45 11.17 13.96
C VAL A 853 -29.39 9.99 13.71
N LEU A 854 -30.69 10.23 13.75
CA LEU A 854 -31.67 9.18 13.46
C LEU A 854 -31.60 8.74 11.99
N PRO A 855 -31.75 7.43 11.70
CA PRO A 855 -31.99 6.95 10.34
C PRO A 855 -33.18 7.67 9.69
N GLY A 856 -33.06 7.99 8.40
CA GLY A 856 -34.03 8.82 7.69
C GLY A 856 -33.46 9.42 6.41
N THR A 857 -34.26 10.26 5.74
CA THR A 857 -33.84 10.97 4.52
C THR A 857 -33.36 12.38 4.85
N TYR A 858 -32.09 12.65 4.58
CA TYR A 858 -31.45 13.94 4.68
C TYR A 858 -31.28 14.54 3.28
N THR A 859 -30.99 15.83 3.19
CA THR A 859 -30.61 16.49 1.93
C THR A 859 -29.19 16.98 2.02
N VAL A 860 -28.36 16.61 1.06
CA VAL A 860 -27.03 17.20 0.86
C VAL A 860 -27.19 18.37 -0.10
N ARG A 861 -26.76 19.55 0.32
CA ARG A 861 -26.80 20.78 -0.48
C ARG A 861 -25.41 21.28 -0.78
N LEU A 862 -25.08 21.43 -2.06
CA LEU A 862 -23.85 22.08 -2.52
C LEU A 862 -24.19 23.44 -3.10
N THR A 863 -23.59 24.48 -2.52
CA THR A 863 -23.70 25.85 -3.05
C THR A 863 -22.35 26.32 -3.55
N LYS A 864 -22.24 26.66 -4.85
CA LYS A 864 -21.03 27.21 -5.47
C LYS A 864 -21.39 28.37 -6.38
N ALA A 865 -20.85 29.56 -6.10
CA ALA A 865 -21.09 30.78 -6.90
C ALA A 865 -22.60 31.07 -7.14
N GLY A 866 -23.44 30.85 -6.13
CA GLY A 866 -24.89 31.04 -6.21
C GLY A 866 -25.67 29.90 -6.85
N GLN A 867 -25.00 28.93 -7.49
CA GLN A 867 -25.64 27.70 -7.97
C GLN A 867 -25.81 26.72 -6.80
N VAL A 868 -27.02 26.20 -6.65
CA VAL A 868 -27.39 25.24 -5.61
C VAL A 868 -27.72 23.92 -6.28
N THR A 869 -27.17 22.83 -5.75
CA THR A 869 -27.52 21.46 -6.13
C THR A 869 -27.85 20.69 -4.87
N ASP A 870 -29.00 20.01 -4.87
CA ASP A 870 -29.46 19.18 -3.77
C ASP A 870 -29.54 17.72 -4.22
N VAL A 871 -29.10 16.79 -3.37
CA VAL A 871 -29.36 15.35 -3.54
C VAL A 871 -29.86 14.73 -2.23
N PRO A 872 -30.80 13.78 -2.28
CA PRO A 872 -31.20 13.05 -1.09
C PRO A 872 -30.05 12.15 -0.61
N LEU A 873 -29.94 11.99 0.71
CA LEU A 873 -29.05 11.06 1.39
C LEU A 873 -29.89 10.25 2.38
N THR A 874 -30.06 8.96 2.09
CA THR A 874 -30.79 8.05 2.97
C THR A 874 -29.82 7.41 3.95
N ILE A 875 -30.09 7.54 5.24
CA ILE A 875 -29.35 6.88 6.32
C ILE A 875 -30.18 5.72 6.85
N THR A 876 -29.60 4.52 6.90
CA THR A 876 -30.26 3.30 7.41
C THR A 876 -29.56 2.75 8.65
N THR A 877 -30.29 1.91 9.39
CA THR A 877 -29.72 1.12 10.50
C THR A 877 -28.84 0.00 9.97
N ASP A 878 -27.84 -0.41 10.76
CA ASP A 878 -27.05 -1.60 10.49
C ASP A 878 -27.94 -2.84 10.26
N ALA A 879 -27.71 -3.59 9.17
CA ALA A 879 -28.48 -4.77 8.83
C ALA A 879 -28.34 -5.90 9.87
N ARG A 880 -27.28 -5.85 10.69
CA ARG A 880 -26.99 -6.78 11.80
C ARG A 880 -27.62 -6.32 13.12
N ALA A 881 -28.23 -5.14 13.16
CA ALA A 881 -28.85 -4.61 14.36
C ALA A 881 -30.05 -5.45 14.82
N ASN A 882 -30.22 -5.59 16.13
CA ASN A 882 -31.33 -6.27 16.77
C ASN A 882 -32.32 -5.31 17.46
N PHE A 883 -32.29 -4.02 17.11
CA PHE A 883 -33.12 -2.97 17.68
C PHE A 883 -33.95 -2.26 16.60
N THR A 884 -35.08 -1.67 17.00
CA THR A 884 -36.00 -0.98 16.09
C THR A 884 -35.68 0.52 15.94
N LEU A 885 -36.30 1.19 14.96
CA LEU A 885 -36.21 2.65 14.84
C LEU A 885 -36.83 3.38 16.05
N ASP A 886 -37.85 2.81 16.67
CA ASP A 886 -38.44 3.35 17.91
C ASP A 886 -37.45 3.27 19.07
N ASP A 887 -36.67 2.19 19.14
CA ASP A 887 -35.59 2.06 20.12
C ASP A 887 -34.48 3.08 19.88
N ARG A 888 -34.10 3.31 18.60
CA ARG A 888 -33.19 4.40 18.22
C ARG A 888 -33.71 5.76 18.64
N LYS A 889 -35.00 6.01 18.45
CA LYS A 889 -35.63 7.26 18.86
C LYS A 889 -35.62 7.44 20.37
N ALA A 890 -35.94 6.41 21.14
CA ALA A 890 -35.86 6.45 22.59
C ALA A 890 -34.43 6.76 23.09
N GLN A 891 -33.42 6.16 22.44
CA GLN A 891 -32.01 6.43 22.72
C GLN A 891 -31.61 7.88 22.40
N TYR A 892 -31.98 8.35 21.21
CA TYR A 892 -31.70 9.70 20.75
C TYR A 892 -32.34 10.76 21.67
N ASP A 893 -33.62 10.58 22.02
CA ASP A 893 -34.36 11.51 22.88
C ASP A 893 -33.77 11.54 24.31
N ALA A 894 -33.34 10.40 24.84
CA ALA A 894 -32.63 10.34 26.12
C ALA A 894 -31.28 11.08 26.09
N ALA A 895 -30.52 10.93 25.00
CA ALA A 895 -29.26 11.64 24.82
C ALA A 895 -29.46 13.17 24.69
N GLU A 896 -30.49 13.62 23.96
CA GLU A 896 -30.84 15.05 23.87
C GLU A 896 -31.28 15.62 25.22
N ARG A 897 -32.00 14.83 26.04
CA ARG A 897 -32.33 15.23 27.41
C ARG A 897 -31.07 15.47 28.24
N VAL A 898 -30.10 14.56 28.20
CA VAL A 898 -28.81 14.74 28.92
C VAL A 898 -28.04 15.96 28.39
N LYS A 899 -28.05 16.21 27.07
CA LYS A 899 -27.46 17.43 26.48
C LYS A 899 -28.10 18.71 27.00
N ALA A 900 -29.43 18.71 27.17
CA ALA A 900 -30.14 19.84 27.76
C ALA A 900 -29.72 20.07 29.23
N LEU A 901 -29.54 19.00 30.00
CA LEU A 901 -29.02 19.09 31.38
C LEU A 901 -27.59 19.63 31.41
N PHE A 902 -26.71 19.20 30.50
CA PHE A 902 -25.36 19.77 30.38
C PHE A 902 -25.35 21.27 30.05
N ARG A 903 -26.28 21.74 29.18
CA ARG A 903 -26.42 23.18 28.89
C ARG A 903 -26.84 23.97 30.13
N ARG A 904 -27.83 23.45 30.88
CA ARG A 904 -28.25 24.02 32.17
C ARG A 904 -27.10 24.08 33.17
N MET A 905 -26.41 22.96 33.33
CA MET A 905 -25.24 22.83 34.21
C MET A 905 -24.11 23.79 33.81
N THR A 906 -23.84 23.96 32.52
CA THR A 906 -22.87 24.94 32.00
C THR A 906 -23.25 26.37 32.36
N GLY A 907 -24.52 26.74 32.17
CA GLY A 907 -25.03 28.05 32.57
C GLY A 907 -24.89 28.29 34.08
N LEU A 908 -25.21 27.28 34.90
CA LEU A 908 -25.05 27.31 36.35
C LEU A 908 -23.58 27.50 36.75
N THR A 909 -22.65 26.73 36.18
CA THR A 909 -21.22 26.85 36.48
C THR A 909 -20.68 28.22 36.11
N PHE A 910 -21.03 28.76 34.94
CA PHE A 910 -20.64 30.13 34.56
C PHE A 910 -21.21 31.18 35.52
N GLY A 911 -22.46 31.02 35.95
CA GLY A 911 -23.07 31.89 36.95
C GLY A 911 -22.34 31.86 38.30
N LEU A 912 -21.97 30.67 38.77
CA LEU A 912 -21.22 30.47 40.02
C LEU A 912 -19.80 31.06 39.93
N VAL A 913 -19.10 30.86 38.81
CA VAL A 913 -17.77 31.44 38.57
C VAL A 913 -17.84 32.97 38.51
N ALA A 914 -18.83 33.53 37.81
CA ALA A 914 -19.02 34.97 37.74
C ALA A 914 -19.35 35.58 39.11
N MET A 915 -20.18 34.90 39.91
CA MET A 915 -20.51 35.31 41.28
C MET A 915 -19.27 35.30 42.18
N LYS A 916 -18.49 34.22 42.16
CA LYS A 916 -17.24 34.10 42.91
C LYS A 916 -16.25 35.21 42.53
N ALA A 917 -15.94 35.33 41.24
CA ALA A 917 -14.98 36.32 40.75
C ALA A 917 -15.44 37.77 40.96
N GLY A 918 -16.75 38.03 40.91
CA GLY A 918 -17.31 39.34 41.26
C GLY A 918 -17.16 39.65 42.75
N ALA A 919 -17.43 38.67 43.61
CA ALA A 919 -17.30 38.81 45.06
C ALA A 919 -15.83 38.93 45.50
N GLU A 920 -14.91 38.17 44.92
CA GLU A 920 -13.47 38.30 45.20
C GLU A 920 -12.93 39.68 44.78
N ARG A 921 -13.37 40.21 43.64
CA ARG A 921 -13.02 41.58 43.22
C ARG A 921 -13.56 42.62 44.18
N ALA A 922 -14.81 42.49 44.62
CA ALA A 922 -15.39 43.37 45.62
C ALA A 922 -14.64 43.32 46.97
N ALA A 923 -14.15 42.15 47.38
CA ALA A 923 -13.36 41.99 48.59
C ALA A 923 -11.95 42.60 48.47
N ALA A 924 -11.35 42.53 47.28
CA ALA A 924 -10.02 43.07 47.00
C ALA A 924 -10.01 44.60 46.79
N ASP A 925 -11.18 45.22 46.60
CA ASP A 925 -11.26 46.67 46.37
C ASP A 925 -10.82 47.46 47.62
N PRO A 926 -9.85 48.39 47.49
CA PRO A 926 -9.39 49.21 48.62
C PRO A 926 -10.51 50.05 49.26
N ALA A 927 -11.53 50.44 48.48
CA ALA A 927 -12.64 51.25 48.94
C ALA A 927 -13.79 50.44 49.56
N ALA A 928 -13.73 49.11 49.55
CA ALA A 928 -14.73 48.27 50.22
C ALA A 928 -14.58 48.30 51.76
N THR A 929 -15.70 48.44 52.47
CA THR A 929 -15.72 48.44 53.94
C THR A 929 -15.37 47.05 54.50
N PRO A 930 -14.89 46.93 55.75
CA PRO A 930 -14.61 45.63 56.36
C PRO A 930 -15.83 44.67 56.34
N ALA A 931 -17.04 45.21 56.52
CA ALA A 931 -18.28 44.45 56.44
C ALA A 931 -18.55 43.92 55.02
N ALA A 932 -18.43 44.78 54.00
CA ALA A 932 -18.60 44.39 52.60
C ALA A 932 -17.54 43.37 52.16
N LYS A 933 -16.27 43.52 52.60
CA LYS A 933 -15.20 42.55 52.34
C LYS A 933 -15.52 41.17 52.92
N LYS A 934 -15.99 41.13 54.17
CA LYS A 934 -16.39 39.87 54.82
C LYS A 934 -17.58 39.22 54.11
N ALA A 935 -18.61 39.99 53.80
CA ALA A 935 -19.79 39.49 53.08
C ALA A 935 -19.45 39.00 51.67
N ALA A 936 -18.53 39.68 50.98
CA ALA A 936 -18.03 39.29 49.67
C ALA A 936 -17.22 37.98 49.71
N LEU A 937 -16.32 37.81 50.69
CA LEU A 937 -15.59 36.53 50.85
C LEU A 937 -16.54 35.38 51.25
N GLU A 938 -17.56 35.62 52.08
CA GLU A 938 -18.58 34.62 52.41
C GLU A 938 -19.37 34.20 51.15
N LEU A 939 -19.75 35.16 50.31
CA LEU A 939 -20.43 34.89 49.04
C LEU A 939 -19.54 34.10 48.08
N ALA A 940 -18.26 34.47 47.95
CA ALA A 940 -17.29 33.77 47.13
C ALA A 940 -17.11 32.31 47.59
N GLY A 941 -16.98 32.07 48.90
CA GLY A 941 -16.86 30.74 49.47
C GLY A 941 -18.11 29.89 49.24
N LYS A 942 -19.31 30.46 49.39
CA LYS A 942 -20.58 29.77 49.10
C LYS A 942 -20.76 29.44 47.62
N ALA A 943 -20.40 30.37 46.73
CA ALA A 943 -20.40 30.12 45.29
C ALA A 943 -19.41 29.02 44.90
N ASP A 944 -18.22 28.99 45.51
CA ASP A 944 -17.23 27.93 45.27
C ASP A 944 -17.69 26.57 45.83
N ALA A 945 -18.34 26.54 46.99
CA ALA A 945 -18.89 25.31 47.56
C ALA A 945 -19.96 24.68 46.67
N LEU A 946 -20.89 25.49 46.11
CA LEU A 946 -21.86 25.01 45.13
C LEU A 946 -21.17 24.56 43.84
N ARG A 947 -20.17 25.32 43.35
CA ARG A 947 -19.39 24.93 42.15
C ARG A 947 -18.73 23.56 42.34
N LYS A 948 -18.19 23.29 43.53
CA LYS A 948 -17.57 22.01 43.90
C LYS A 948 -18.54 20.84 43.98
N GLN A 949 -19.86 21.06 44.00
CA GLN A 949 -20.85 19.98 43.84
C GLN A 949 -21.13 19.68 42.37
N VAL A 950 -20.92 20.66 41.48
CA VAL A 950 -21.22 20.54 40.05
C VAL A 950 -20.04 19.98 39.27
N VAL A 951 -18.83 20.49 39.51
CA VAL A 951 -17.62 20.16 38.73
C VAL A 951 -16.45 19.78 39.62
N ALA A 952 -15.58 18.89 39.12
CA ALA A 952 -14.28 18.63 39.74
C ALA A 952 -13.40 19.89 39.74
N THR A 953 -12.70 20.13 40.86
CA THR A 953 -11.87 21.32 41.10
C THR A 953 -10.46 21.00 41.57
N THR A 954 -10.18 19.76 42.00
CA THR A 954 -8.86 19.36 42.47
C THR A 954 -7.89 19.23 41.29
N GLU A 955 -6.81 20.01 41.31
CA GLU A 955 -5.76 19.99 40.29
C GLU A 955 -4.71 18.91 40.62
N GLY A 956 -4.16 18.24 39.59
CA GLY A 956 -3.16 17.17 39.78
C GLY A 956 -3.03 16.21 38.59
N GLY A 957 -4.04 16.14 37.72
CA GLY A 957 -4.05 15.37 36.47
C GLY A 957 -5.45 15.36 35.84
N ALA A 958 -5.58 14.86 34.59
CA ALA A 958 -6.87 14.78 33.88
C ALA A 958 -7.89 13.82 34.55
N ILE A 959 -7.41 12.96 35.45
CA ILE A 959 -8.17 12.03 36.27
C ILE A 959 -7.96 12.46 37.72
N THR A 960 -8.97 13.07 38.33
CA THR A 960 -8.90 13.63 39.68
C THR A 960 -9.50 12.70 40.73
N GLY A 961 -10.29 11.71 40.31
CA GLY A 961 -11.11 10.86 41.19
C GLY A 961 -12.30 11.58 41.83
N GLU A 962 -12.48 12.88 41.59
CA GLU A 962 -13.64 13.63 42.08
C GLU A 962 -14.87 13.33 41.23
N GLU A 963 -15.83 12.61 41.81
CA GLU A 963 -17.14 12.42 41.22
C GLU A 963 -18.07 13.57 41.61
N ARG A 964 -18.48 14.39 40.65
CA ARG A 964 -19.48 15.46 40.80
C ARG A 964 -20.61 15.28 39.80
N LEU A 965 -21.59 16.18 39.82
CA LEU A 965 -22.74 16.09 38.92
C LEU A 965 -22.33 16.03 37.44
N ARG A 966 -21.30 16.78 37.03
CA ARG A 966 -20.76 16.75 35.67
C ARG A 966 -20.24 15.36 35.28
N GLU A 967 -19.42 14.73 36.12
CA GLU A 967 -18.80 13.43 35.84
C GLU A 967 -19.85 12.32 35.83
N ASN A 968 -20.81 12.37 36.76
CA ASN A 968 -21.94 11.44 36.77
C ASN A 968 -22.86 11.61 35.55
N MET A 969 -23.08 12.86 35.10
CA MET A 969 -23.82 13.14 33.88
C MET A 969 -23.08 12.64 32.64
N ASP A 970 -21.75 12.76 32.60
CA ASP A 970 -20.92 12.25 31.52
C ASP A 970 -20.97 10.71 31.44
N ALA A 971 -20.90 10.03 32.58
CA ALA A 971 -21.07 8.59 32.66
C ALA A 971 -22.46 8.14 32.19
N ALA A 972 -23.52 8.83 32.62
CA ALA A 972 -24.89 8.54 32.17
C ALA A 972 -25.06 8.78 30.65
N TYR A 973 -24.49 9.86 30.12
CA TYR A 973 -24.47 10.13 28.69
C TYR A 973 -23.74 9.01 27.93
N GLY A 974 -22.53 8.65 28.36
CA GLY A 974 -21.74 7.56 27.78
C GLY A 974 -22.48 6.24 27.76
N GLN A 975 -23.17 5.90 28.84
CA GLN A 975 -23.99 4.70 28.92
C GLN A 975 -25.16 4.72 27.92
N ILE A 976 -25.80 5.87 27.71
CA ILE A 976 -26.90 6.01 26.75
C ILE A 976 -26.39 5.90 25.31
N ILE A 977 -25.19 6.44 25.00
CA ILE A 977 -24.66 6.46 23.63
C ILE A 977 -23.74 5.29 23.27
N SER A 978 -23.44 4.39 24.21
CA SER A 978 -22.62 3.20 23.98
C SER A 978 -23.34 2.11 23.19
N THR A 979 -24.66 2.15 23.15
CA THR A 979 -25.51 1.33 22.31
C THR A 979 -26.46 2.20 21.52
N GLU A 980 -26.90 1.68 20.39
CA GLU A 980 -27.91 2.31 19.57
C GLU A 980 -29.34 1.83 19.93
N GLY A 981 -29.48 0.77 20.73
CA GLY A 981 -30.78 0.29 21.20
C GLY A 981 -31.42 1.16 22.29
N ARG A 982 -32.63 0.77 22.71
CA ARG A 982 -33.40 1.48 23.75
C ARG A 982 -32.60 1.54 25.05
N PRO A 983 -32.44 2.71 25.69
CA PRO A 983 -31.78 2.81 26.98
C PRO A 983 -32.50 1.93 28.00
N PRO A 984 -31.77 1.15 28.81
CA PRO A 984 -32.41 0.35 29.84
C PRO A 984 -33.05 1.26 30.89
N ALA A 985 -34.13 0.81 31.52
CA ALA A 985 -34.92 1.63 32.44
C ALA A 985 -34.09 2.28 33.57
N TYR A 986 -33.07 1.59 34.08
CA TYR A 986 -32.20 2.12 35.12
C TYR A 986 -31.30 3.29 34.65
N ALA A 987 -30.92 3.32 33.37
CA ALA A 987 -30.18 4.44 32.81
C ALA A 987 -31.05 5.70 32.75
N VAL A 988 -32.32 5.55 32.33
CA VAL A 988 -33.30 6.64 32.32
C VAL A 988 -33.57 7.15 33.74
N ALA A 989 -33.77 6.23 34.70
CA ALA A 989 -33.95 6.58 36.11
C ALA A 989 -32.73 7.32 36.69
N ARG A 990 -31.51 7.00 36.24
CA ARG A 990 -30.30 7.75 36.65
C ARG A 990 -30.31 9.19 36.11
N VAL A 991 -30.76 9.40 34.87
CA VAL A 991 -30.94 10.75 34.32
C VAL A 991 -32.00 11.53 35.12
N ASP A 992 -33.11 10.88 35.52
CA ASP A 992 -34.13 11.51 36.37
C ASP A 992 -33.56 11.96 37.73
N ALA A 993 -32.73 11.12 38.35
CA ALA A 993 -32.05 11.45 39.60
C ALA A 993 -31.09 12.64 39.42
N LEU A 994 -30.24 12.60 38.38
CA LEU A 994 -29.29 13.67 38.09
C LEU A 994 -29.95 15.00 37.76
N GLU A 995 -31.12 14.98 37.11
CA GLU A 995 -31.90 16.20 36.87
C GLU A 995 -32.40 16.82 38.18
N LYS A 996 -32.86 16.00 39.13
CA LYS A 996 -33.27 16.47 40.47
C LYS A 996 -32.07 17.03 41.25
N GLU A 997 -30.95 16.30 41.27
CA GLU A 997 -29.72 16.76 41.93
C GLU A 997 -29.23 18.09 41.33
N LEU A 998 -29.25 18.24 40.00
CA LEU A 998 -28.90 19.52 39.36
C LEU A 998 -29.86 20.65 39.76
N LYS A 999 -31.16 20.36 39.83
CA LYS A 999 -32.20 21.33 40.21
C LYS A 999 -32.00 21.85 41.65
N GLU A 1000 -31.59 20.99 42.58
CA GLU A 1000 -31.28 21.38 43.96
C GLU A 1000 -30.13 22.42 44.02
N VAL A 1001 -29.08 22.24 43.21
CA VAL A 1001 -27.97 23.20 43.13
C VAL A 1001 -28.40 24.50 42.43
N GLU A 1002 -29.22 24.40 41.38
CA GLU A 1002 -29.82 25.57 40.71
C GLU A 1002 -30.66 26.41 41.69
N ASP A 1003 -31.48 25.76 42.51
CA ASP A 1003 -32.31 26.43 43.53
C ASP A 1003 -31.46 27.06 44.64
N ALA A 1004 -30.41 26.38 45.09
CA ALA A 1004 -29.46 26.93 46.06
C ALA A 1004 -28.72 28.16 45.49
N PHE A 1005 -28.34 28.14 44.21
CA PHE A 1005 -27.75 29.29 43.54
C PHE A 1005 -28.74 30.45 43.37
N ALA A 1006 -29.99 30.16 43.00
CA ALA A 1006 -31.05 31.17 42.90
C ALA A 1006 -31.32 31.85 44.26
N ALA A 1007 -31.38 31.07 45.34
CA ALA A 1007 -31.52 31.59 46.69
C ALA A 1007 -30.32 32.45 47.11
N LEU A 1008 -29.09 32.02 46.80
CA LEU A 1008 -27.87 32.79 47.08
C LEU A 1008 -27.84 34.12 46.32
N LYS A 1009 -28.31 34.12 45.06
CA LYS A 1009 -28.45 35.32 44.23
C LYS A 1009 -29.49 36.29 44.78
N ALA A 1010 -30.67 35.79 45.16
CA ALA A 1010 -31.78 36.62 45.66
C ALA A 1010 -31.53 37.19 47.06
N SER A 1011 -30.72 36.50 47.87
CA SER A 1011 -30.40 36.92 49.24
C SER A 1011 -29.05 37.65 49.33
N LYS A 1012 -27.96 36.89 49.49
CA LYS A 1012 -26.63 37.39 49.84
C LYS A 1012 -26.02 38.27 48.74
N ALA A 1013 -26.17 37.89 47.47
CA ALA A 1013 -25.63 38.70 46.37
C ALA A 1013 -26.41 40.02 46.19
N ALA A 1014 -27.74 39.98 46.33
CA ALA A 1014 -28.57 41.19 46.28
C ALA A 1014 -28.24 42.16 47.42
N ALA A 1015 -28.12 41.64 48.66
CA ALA A 1015 -27.74 42.44 49.82
C ALA A 1015 -26.35 43.08 49.66
N LEU A 1016 -25.35 42.29 49.23
CA LEU A 1016 -24.00 42.80 48.96
C LEU A 1016 -24.00 43.87 47.86
N ASN A 1017 -24.81 43.73 46.81
CA ASN A 1017 -24.91 44.74 45.76
C ASN A 1017 -25.49 46.08 46.25
N VAL A 1018 -26.37 46.06 47.26
CA VAL A 1018 -26.85 47.30 47.92
C VAL A 1018 -25.69 47.98 48.65
N GLU A 1019 -24.89 47.21 49.41
CA GLU A 1019 -23.73 47.73 50.14
C GLU A 1019 -22.65 48.27 49.20
N LEU A 1020 -22.32 47.54 48.12
CA LEU A 1020 -21.34 47.96 47.12
C LEU A 1020 -21.78 49.27 46.45
N LYS A 1021 -23.06 49.39 46.09
CA LYS A 1021 -23.61 50.60 45.48
C LYS A 1021 -23.55 51.78 46.45
N ALA A 1022 -23.85 51.57 47.73
CA ALA A 1022 -23.73 52.61 48.76
C ALA A 1022 -22.28 53.09 48.95
N ALA A 1023 -21.30 52.21 48.73
CA ALA A 1023 -19.87 52.53 48.75
C ALA A 1023 -19.33 53.11 47.42
N GLY A 1024 -20.19 53.37 46.43
CA GLY A 1024 -19.78 53.85 45.10
C GLY A 1024 -19.07 52.81 44.23
N LEU A 1025 -19.09 51.53 44.64
CA LEU A 1025 -18.48 50.42 43.93
C LEU A 1025 -19.44 49.78 42.92
N ALA A 1026 -18.86 49.12 41.91
CA ALA A 1026 -19.63 48.40 40.92
C ALA A 1026 -20.33 47.17 41.54
N PRO A 1027 -21.64 46.95 41.30
CA PRO A 1027 -22.32 45.76 41.77
C PRO A 1027 -21.80 44.52 41.03
N ILE A 1028 -21.88 43.36 41.70
CA ILE A 1028 -21.65 42.05 41.10
C ILE A 1028 -22.74 41.82 40.04
N SER A 1029 -22.34 41.90 38.78
CA SER A 1029 -23.22 41.63 37.64
C SER A 1029 -23.24 40.15 37.33
N LEU A 1030 -24.43 39.56 37.41
CA LEU A 1030 -24.75 38.21 36.95
C LEU A 1030 -25.66 38.27 35.72
N ALA A 1031 -25.54 39.33 34.90
CA ALA A 1031 -26.24 39.43 33.62
C ALA A 1031 -26.08 38.10 32.89
N ALA A 1032 -27.19 37.54 32.40
CA ALA A 1032 -27.24 36.21 31.83
C ALA A 1032 -26.03 36.03 30.93
N VAL A 1033 -25.09 35.18 31.34
CA VAL A 1033 -24.02 34.73 30.47
C VAL A 1033 -24.76 33.93 29.41
N ALA A 1034 -25.22 34.62 28.37
CA ALA A 1034 -25.68 34.00 27.16
C ALA A 1034 -24.43 33.30 26.66
N VAL A 1035 -24.37 31.98 26.84
CA VAL A 1035 -23.32 31.17 26.28
C VAL A 1035 -23.61 31.17 24.78
N ASP A 1036 -23.20 32.24 24.11
CA ASP A 1036 -23.28 32.36 22.66
C ASP A 1036 -22.17 31.46 22.14
N LEU A 1037 -22.52 30.18 22.01
CA LEU A 1037 -21.65 29.11 21.57
C LEU A 1037 -21.41 29.32 20.09
N VAL A 1038 -20.51 30.25 19.73
CA VAL A 1038 -19.95 30.27 18.38
C VAL A 1038 -19.27 28.92 18.19
N PRO A 1039 -19.75 28.05 17.28
CA PRO A 1039 -19.11 26.78 17.02
C PRO A 1039 -17.86 27.08 16.20
N THR A 1040 -16.73 27.37 16.84
CA THR A 1040 -15.44 27.37 16.12
C THR A 1040 -15.02 25.92 15.93
N GLY A 1041 -15.34 25.40 14.75
CA GLY A 1041 -15.09 24.03 14.34
C GLY A 1041 -13.61 23.64 14.24
N GLY A 1042 -13.40 22.33 14.19
CA GLY A 1042 -12.15 21.67 13.87
C GLY A 1042 -11.78 20.58 14.89
N GLN A 1043 -12.20 19.33 14.62
CA GLN A 1043 -11.93 18.16 15.48
C GLN A 1043 -10.43 17.91 15.75
N MET A 1044 -9.51 18.32 14.85
CA MET A 1044 -8.06 18.11 15.05
C MET A 1044 -7.30 19.29 15.69
N THR A 1045 -7.69 20.53 15.42
CA THR A 1045 -7.06 21.71 16.08
C THR A 1045 -7.42 21.81 17.56
N ALA A 1046 -8.55 21.23 17.98
CA ALA A 1046 -8.94 21.13 19.38
C ALA A 1046 -8.12 20.07 20.15
N LEU A 1047 -7.77 18.95 19.52
CA LEU A 1047 -6.89 17.93 20.11
C LEU A 1047 -5.44 18.41 20.25
N GLY A 1048 -4.89 19.03 19.21
CA GLY A 1048 -3.50 19.54 19.21
C GLY A 1048 -3.28 20.72 20.16
N ARG A 1049 -4.27 21.62 20.30
CA ARG A 1049 -4.25 22.69 21.31
C ARG A 1049 -4.72 22.24 22.70
N GLY A 1050 -5.35 21.07 22.79
CA GLY A 1050 -5.71 20.42 24.05
C GLY A 1050 -4.50 19.79 24.73
N MET A 1051 -3.62 19.12 23.99
CA MET A 1051 -2.39 18.56 24.57
C MET A 1051 -1.34 19.62 24.92
N ILE A 1052 -1.26 20.72 24.16
CA ILE A 1052 -0.35 21.83 24.44
C ILE A 1052 -1.13 22.97 25.10
N GLY A 1053 -1.51 22.79 26.37
CA GLY A 1053 -1.73 23.82 27.41
C GLY A 1053 -2.47 25.13 27.11
N GLY A 1054 -3.14 25.30 25.96
CA GLY A 1054 -3.51 26.61 25.44
C GLY A 1054 -4.99 26.96 25.48
N ARG A 1055 -5.87 26.03 25.89
CA ARG A 1055 -7.33 26.26 25.98
C ARG A 1055 -8.02 25.72 27.24
N TYR A 1056 -7.30 25.12 28.19
CA TYR A 1056 -7.90 24.64 29.45
C TYR A 1056 -8.34 25.77 30.40
N PHE A 1057 -7.82 26.97 30.18
CA PHE A 1057 -8.39 28.18 30.75
C PHE A 1057 -9.08 28.91 29.60
N GLY A 1058 -10.41 28.91 29.57
CA GLY A 1058 -11.12 29.95 28.85
C GLY A 1058 -10.52 31.28 29.31
N ASP A 1059 -10.10 32.13 28.38
CA ASP A 1059 -9.74 33.49 28.74
C ASP A 1059 -11.01 34.17 29.27
N PHE A 1060 -11.17 34.14 30.60
CA PHE A 1060 -12.28 34.74 31.32
C PHE A 1060 -12.34 36.27 31.13
N ARG A 1061 -11.37 36.87 30.41
CA ARG A 1061 -11.39 38.28 30.01
C ARG A 1061 -12.41 38.60 28.90
N GLN A 1062 -12.99 37.60 28.22
CA GLN A 1062 -14.00 37.83 27.17
C GLN A 1062 -15.46 37.87 27.64
N LEU A 1063 -15.73 38.02 28.95
CA LEU A 1063 -17.03 38.51 29.41
C LEU A 1063 -17.16 40.00 29.05
N ALA A 1064 -17.57 40.28 27.82
CA ALA A 1064 -17.82 41.63 27.33
C ALA A 1064 -19.01 42.26 28.09
N PHE A 1065 -18.73 43.29 28.88
CA PHE A 1065 -19.75 44.20 29.39
C PHE A 1065 -20.20 45.17 28.28
N PRO A 1066 -21.46 45.64 28.27
CA PRO A 1066 -21.93 46.59 27.27
C PRO A 1066 -21.12 47.89 27.34
N ARG A 1067 -20.44 48.25 26.25
CA ARG A 1067 -19.86 49.59 26.08
C ARG A 1067 -21.00 50.61 26.06
N LYS A 1068 -20.96 51.57 26.99
CA LYS A 1068 -21.82 52.77 26.95
C LYS A 1068 -21.56 53.53 25.65
N LYS A 1069 -22.63 53.94 24.97
CA LYS A 1069 -22.61 54.97 23.92
C LYS A 1069 -21.91 56.23 24.45
N ARG A 1070 -20.86 56.65 23.75
CA ARG A 1070 -20.60 58.04 23.40
C ARG A 1070 -20.21 58.08 21.93
#